data_AF-A0A946HZ15-F1
#
_entry.id   AF-A0A946HZ15-F1
#
_cell.length_a   1.000
_cell.length_b   1.000
_cell.length_c   1.000
_cell.angle_alpha   90.00
_cell.angle_beta   90.00
_cell.angle_gamma   90.00
#
_symmetry.space_group_name_H-M   'P 1'
#
loop_
_entity.id
_entity.type
_entity.pdbx_description
1 polymer ?
#
loop_
_entity_poly.entity_id
_entity_poly.type
_entity_poly.pdbx_seq_one_letter_code
_entity_poly.pdbx_strand_id
1 'polypeptide(L)'
;MNANSSPNIFHRIATAIGMGRALTALVLLALLALRGFDPWPVEALRLKVFDFYQQTSPRVENNWPVTIVTIDEAAIAQYGQWPWPRTVLADLVNALTKAGAVTIGFDMIFPEPDRQSGTNSVNSDETFAEAIRRGRVILGRAVVTDKRVGGIPKYMTPVAKIGGDPLPYLHHFGSALSNIDVLDKVAKGHGALSLAPEIDGVVRRVPAAIAIGDKIQPSLVVEILRVATNSQSFGIRVDPSGVNGVIIGNVLLPTDRTGRVWPRYSPSVPRRYVSAKDVIEGSVDPARIAGKFILVGAGAHGLTDIAATPLNVSVYGVEVHAQLLETILHGQQLSRPSYGLGAELAATALLGLLLIILVPLLRARWTAVLSVAFIAAMIGISWWLFTDKGVLVDAVYPSMATVFIYSALAYAGQIAEEGSKRQIRSAFTQYLSPELVERLADEPDQLRLGGEVRDLSVMFADIRGFTTISERFADDPTGLTTLMNRFLTPMSDAVMDNAGTIDKYIGDCLMAFWNAPLNDPEHGRNACISAMAMYEGLKVLNQELRDEASDEEGGDTNNHADYQLAKTYGLGIGVTQDKAKAFELLRVEAEGGYPNAQYSLGKAYRDGDGVERDIEAAATWFLAAAEQGYAKAQRNIGARLLRGEGVAQDNLAGLSWLSIAARGGLPSAEAAQNAAAAELPTAIVLAAEQQARVWQPTITHKRAIHLEIGIGINTGLCVVGNMGSTRRFNYSAMGDAVNLSSRLEGLCKSYGVGIIISEITHDAVPDFATIELDLIAVKGKREAVKIYGLMGMEDLANTEAFITLHARHEAMLAAYRNRKWDEARRLIDECAALNDALEYLYDTYKRRIGVYETDPPPENWDGVRTPEQ
;
A
#
# COMPACT_ATOMS: atom_id res chain seq x y z
N MET A 1 -4.94 29.12 37.80
CA MET A 1 -6.29 28.82 37.28
C MET A 1 -6.14 27.75 36.21
N ASN A 2 -6.76 26.59 36.43
CA ASN A 2 -6.57 25.36 35.67
C ASN A 2 -7.12 25.47 34.23
N ALA A 3 -6.27 25.20 33.24
CA ALA A 3 -6.69 24.95 31.86
C ALA A 3 -6.27 23.52 31.45
N ASN A 4 -6.88 22.54 32.11
CA ASN A 4 -7.00 21.19 31.57
C ASN A 4 -8.17 21.21 30.57
N SER A 5 -7.93 21.71 29.36
CA SER A 5 -8.84 21.47 28.23
C SER A 5 -8.41 20.19 27.53
N SER A 6 -8.97 19.07 28.00
CA SER A 6 -9.06 17.84 27.20
C SER A 6 -9.51 18.19 25.77
N PRO A 7 -8.86 17.68 24.71
CA PRO A 7 -9.16 18.08 23.34
C PRO A 7 -10.64 17.81 23.04
N ASN A 8 -11.35 18.89 22.71
CA ASN A 8 -12.79 18.91 22.44
C ASN A 8 -13.14 17.77 21.46
N ILE A 9 -14.03 16.85 21.87
CA ILE A 9 -14.56 15.76 21.04
C ILE A 9 -15.05 16.29 19.68
N PHE A 10 -15.62 17.50 19.65
CA PHE A 10 -16.05 18.20 18.45
C PHE A 10 -14.92 18.56 17.48
N HIS A 11 -13.71 18.85 17.97
CA HIS A 11 -12.56 19.15 17.10
C HIS A 11 -11.98 17.87 16.48
N ARG A 12 -11.97 16.76 17.24
CA ARG A 12 -11.68 15.41 16.69
C ARG A 12 -12.72 14.95 15.67
N ILE A 13 -14.00 15.30 15.85
CA ILE A 13 -15.07 15.00 14.89
C ILE A 13 -14.92 15.81 13.59
N ALA A 14 -14.48 17.08 13.69
CA ALA A 14 -14.36 17.99 12.55
C ALA A 14 -13.10 17.76 11.70
N THR A 15 -11.97 17.35 12.28
CA THR A 15 -10.76 16.98 11.51
C THR A 15 -10.85 15.54 10.96
N ALA A 16 -11.70 14.69 11.56
CA ALA A 16 -12.07 13.37 11.05
C ALA A 16 -13.20 13.39 9.99
N ILE A 17 -13.42 14.52 9.30
CA ILE A 17 -14.23 14.58 8.05
C ILE A 17 -13.39 14.03 6.87
N GLY A 18 -12.45 13.12 7.17
CA GLY A 18 -11.47 12.59 6.24
C GLY A 18 -12.12 11.91 5.04
N MET A 19 -11.48 12.07 3.90
CA MET A 19 -11.80 11.50 2.58
C MET A 19 -12.37 10.06 2.65
N GLY A 20 -11.94 9.26 3.62
CA GLY A 20 -12.50 7.94 3.92
C GLY A 20 -14.02 7.93 4.17
N ARG A 21 -14.58 8.83 4.98
CA ARG A 21 -16.04 8.90 5.21
C ARG A 21 -16.81 9.30 3.96
N ALA A 22 -16.28 10.26 3.19
CA ALA A 22 -16.90 10.68 1.93
C ALA A 22 -16.90 9.52 0.92
N LEU A 23 -15.80 8.77 0.82
CA LEU A 23 -15.70 7.58 -0.01
C LEU A 23 -16.68 6.49 0.45
N THR A 24 -16.78 6.22 1.75
CA THR A 24 -17.76 5.24 2.26
C THR A 24 -19.20 5.70 2.07
N ALA A 25 -19.49 6.99 2.16
CA ALA A 25 -20.81 7.53 1.85
C ALA A 25 -21.18 7.30 0.37
N LEU A 26 -20.22 7.46 -0.56
CA LEU A 26 -20.41 7.11 -1.97
C LEU A 26 -20.65 5.61 -2.15
N VAL A 27 -19.91 4.77 -1.41
CA VAL A 27 -20.14 3.31 -1.38
C VAL A 27 -21.56 2.98 -0.89
N LEU A 28 -22.03 3.62 0.18
CA LEU A 28 -23.40 3.45 0.67
C LEU A 28 -24.44 3.83 -0.40
N LEU A 29 -24.24 4.96 -1.09
CA LEU A 29 -25.12 5.36 -2.19
C LEU A 29 -25.11 4.35 -3.34
N ALA A 30 -23.94 3.82 -3.69
CA ALA A 30 -23.81 2.77 -4.70
C ALA A 30 -24.54 1.48 -4.30
N LEU A 31 -24.46 1.08 -3.03
CA LEU A 31 -25.21 -0.07 -2.49
C LEU A 31 -26.73 0.19 -2.52
N LEU A 32 -27.19 1.37 -2.10
CA LEU A 32 -28.61 1.72 -2.19
C LEU A 32 -29.13 1.69 -3.64
N ALA A 33 -28.34 2.21 -4.60
CA ALA A 33 -28.67 2.14 -6.02
C ALA A 33 -28.68 0.69 -6.55
N LEU A 34 -27.70 -0.13 -6.15
CA LEU A 34 -27.63 -1.56 -6.50
C LEU A 34 -28.88 -2.31 -6.03
N ARG A 35 -29.35 -2.04 -4.80
CA ARG A 35 -30.60 -2.62 -4.30
C ARG A 35 -31.84 -2.08 -5.01
N GLY A 36 -31.85 -0.80 -5.38
CA GLY A 36 -32.95 -0.19 -6.13
C GLY A 36 -33.11 -0.78 -7.53
N PHE A 37 -32.00 -1.06 -8.22
CA PHE A 37 -32.00 -1.71 -9.53
C PHE A 37 -32.31 -3.22 -9.44
N ASP A 38 -31.90 -3.86 -8.34
CA ASP A 38 -32.14 -5.27 -8.03
C ASP A 38 -31.72 -6.24 -9.16
N PRO A 39 -30.44 -6.23 -9.59
CA PRO A 39 -29.98 -7.08 -10.68
C PRO A 39 -30.10 -8.55 -10.31
N TRP A 40 -30.14 -9.41 -11.34
CA TRP A 40 -30.36 -10.85 -11.19
C TRP A 40 -29.56 -11.53 -10.06
N PRO A 41 -28.24 -11.28 -9.86
CA PRO A 41 -27.50 -11.92 -8.76
C PRO A 41 -28.03 -11.55 -7.36
N VAL A 42 -28.49 -10.31 -7.17
CA VAL A 42 -29.03 -9.81 -5.92
C VAL A 42 -30.42 -10.41 -5.66
N GLU A 43 -31.26 -10.47 -6.70
CA GLU A 43 -32.56 -11.14 -6.63
C GLU A 43 -32.39 -12.64 -6.34
N ALA A 44 -31.47 -13.32 -7.04
CA ALA A 44 -31.22 -14.75 -6.88
C ALA A 44 -30.79 -15.11 -5.45
N LEU A 45 -29.87 -14.33 -4.86
CA LEU A 45 -29.44 -14.53 -3.48
C LEU A 45 -30.62 -14.43 -2.51
N ARG A 46 -31.47 -13.40 -2.66
CA ARG A 46 -32.69 -13.23 -1.86
C ARG A 46 -33.64 -14.42 -2.00
N LEU A 47 -33.87 -14.89 -3.22
CA LEU A 47 -34.75 -16.03 -3.48
C LEU A 47 -34.24 -17.32 -2.81
N LYS A 48 -32.92 -17.55 -2.81
CA LYS A 48 -32.32 -18.70 -2.10
C LYS A 48 -32.50 -18.63 -0.59
N VAL A 49 -32.45 -17.44 0.00
CA VAL A 49 -32.73 -17.25 1.42
C VAL A 49 -34.20 -17.60 1.73
N PHE A 50 -35.13 -17.20 0.87
CA PHE A 50 -36.54 -17.56 1.02
C PHE A 50 -36.78 -19.06 0.81
N ASP A 51 -36.02 -19.71 -0.07
CA ASP A 51 -36.04 -21.18 -0.18
C ASP A 51 -35.56 -21.82 1.13
N PHE A 52 -34.45 -21.33 1.70
CA PHE A 52 -33.94 -21.80 2.99
C PHE A 52 -34.95 -21.63 4.12
N TYR A 53 -35.71 -20.54 4.14
CA TYR A 53 -36.80 -20.34 5.09
C TYR A 53 -37.88 -21.41 4.96
N GLN A 54 -38.33 -21.70 3.75
CA GLN A 54 -39.32 -22.75 3.51
C GLN A 54 -38.78 -24.15 3.80
N GLN A 55 -37.50 -24.43 3.50
CA GLN A 55 -36.86 -25.70 3.82
C GLN A 55 -36.74 -25.95 5.32
N THR A 56 -36.44 -24.90 6.08
CA THR A 56 -36.24 -25.01 7.53
C THR A 56 -37.56 -25.03 8.29
N SER A 57 -38.57 -24.32 7.82
CA SER A 57 -39.92 -24.28 8.42
C SER A 57 -41.01 -24.46 7.35
N PRO A 58 -41.12 -25.67 6.77
CA PRO A 58 -42.14 -25.97 5.76
C PRO A 58 -43.55 -25.89 6.36
N ARG A 59 -44.56 -25.80 5.49
CA ARG A 59 -45.96 -25.92 5.91
C ARG A 59 -46.25 -27.32 6.44
N VAL A 60 -46.84 -27.39 7.63
CA VAL A 60 -47.26 -28.64 8.26
C VAL A 60 -48.71 -28.95 7.85
N GLU A 61 -48.93 -30.08 7.20
CA GLU A 61 -50.25 -30.47 6.69
C GLU A 61 -50.96 -31.45 7.64
N ASN A 62 -51.94 -30.96 8.40
CA ASN A 62 -52.72 -31.79 9.34
C ASN A 62 -54.05 -32.30 8.74
N ASN A 63 -54.59 -31.60 7.75
CA ASN A 63 -55.82 -31.98 7.05
C ASN A 63 -55.63 -31.67 5.56
N TRP A 64 -55.90 -32.63 4.68
CA TRP A 64 -55.63 -32.54 3.24
C TRP A 64 -56.92 -32.14 2.50
N PRO A 65 -57.21 -30.86 2.24
CA PRO A 65 -58.45 -30.44 1.58
C PRO A 65 -58.46 -30.72 0.07
N VAL A 66 -57.29 -30.98 -0.51
CA VAL A 66 -57.12 -31.23 -1.94
C VAL A 66 -56.63 -32.67 -2.16
N THR A 67 -57.21 -33.35 -3.14
CA THR A 67 -56.79 -34.68 -3.57
C THR A 67 -56.43 -34.64 -5.05
N ILE A 68 -55.25 -35.16 -5.39
CA ILE A 68 -54.79 -35.28 -6.77
C ILE A 68 -55.18 -36.66 -7.26
N VAL A 69 -55.98 -36.70 -8.32
CA VAL A 69 -56.31 -37.93 -9.04
C VAL A 69 -55.39 -38.06 -10.24
N THR A 70 -54.52 -39.04 -10.21
CA THR A 70 -53.43 -39.20 -11.18
C THR A 70 -53.78 -40.24 -12.24
N ILE A 71 -53.48 -39.90 -13.48
CA ILE A 71 -53.33 -40.88 -14.56
C ILE A 71 -51.94 -41.49 -14.40
N ASP A 72 -51.84 -42.53 -13.58
CA ASP A 72 -50.61 -43.25 -13.26
C ASP A 72 -50.45 -44.51 -14.12
N GLU A 73 -49.34 -45.22 -13.92
CA GLU A 73 -49.04 -46.47 -14.65
C GLU A 73 -50.13 -47.53 -14.44
N ALA A 74 -50.71 -47.61 -13.24
CA ALA A 74 -51.77 -48.57 -12.92
C ALA A 74 -53.04 -48.28 -13.73
N ALA A 75 -53.38 -47.01 -13.90
CA ALA A 75 -54.53 -46.60 -14.70
C ALA A 75 -54.26 -46.77 -16.21
N ILE A 76 -53.05 -46.48 -16.69
CA ILE A 76 -52.67 -46.73 -18.10
C ILE A 76 -52.71 -48.23 -18.41
N ALA A 77 -52.22 -49.08 -17.50
CA ALA A 77 -52.28 -50.53 -17.67
C ALA A 77 -53.73 -51.05 -17.76
N GLN A 78 -54.68 -50.40 -17.07
CA GLN A 78 -56.09 -50.80 -17.03
C GLN A 78 -56.91 -50.28 -18.23
N TYR A 79 -56.77 -49.00 -18.57
CA TYR A 79 -57.63 -48.34 -19.58
C TYR A 79 -56.92 -48.09 -20.92
N GLY A 80 -55.67 -48.53 -21.06
CA GLY A 80 -54.88 -48.37 -22.27
C GLY A 80 -54.09 -47.05 -22.32
N GLN A 81 -53.47 -46.81 -23.47
CA GLN A 81 -52.57 -45.67 -23.68
C GLN A 81 -53.34 -44.34 -23.70
N TRP A 82 -52.82 -43.36 -22.94
CA TRP A 82 -53.30 -41.97 -22.98
C TRP A 82 -53.08 -41.33 -24.36
N PRO A 83 -53.99 -40.47 -24.87
CA PRO A 83 -55.22 -39.96 -24.25
C PRO A 83 -56.38 -40.96 -24.28
N TRP A 84 -57.03 -41.20 -23.14
CA TRP A 84 -58.14 -42.16 -23.05
C TRP A 84 -59.41 -41.74 -23.82
N PRO A 85 -60.29 -42.69 -24.17
CA PRO A 85 -61.64 -42.41 -24.67
C PRO A 85 -62.41 -41.50 -23.70
N ARG A 86 -63.22 -40.58 -24.24
CA ARG A 86 -63.96 -39.61 -23.42
C ARG A 86 -65.00 -40.27 -22.52
N THR A 87 -65.47 -41.46 -22.86
CA THR A 87 -66.31 -42.30 -21.99
C THR A 87 -65.62 -42.64 -20.67
N VAL A 88 -64.33 -43.00 -20.69
CA VAL A 88 -63.56 -43.29 -19.46
C VAL A 88 -63.41 -42.05 -18.59
N LEU A 89 -63.18 -40.89 -19.21
CA LEU A 89 -63.15 -39.60 -18.51
C LEU A 89 -64.52 -39.21 -17.95
N ALA A 90 -65.61 -39.56 -18.64
CA ALA A 90 -66.97 -39.38 -18.16
C ALA A 90 -67.25 -40.24 -16.93
N ASP A 91 -66.81 -41.50 -16.93
CA ASP A 91 -66.93 -42.41 -15.79
C ASP A 91 -66.14 -41.88 -14.58
N LEU A 92 -64.93 -41.36 -14.80
CA LEU A 92 -64.14 -40.70 -13.76
C LEU A 92 -64.88 -39.50 -13.14
N VAL A 93 -65.39 -38.59 -13.97
CA VAL A 93 -66.14 -37.41 -13.50
C VAL A 93 -67.42 -37.83 -12.74
N ASN A 94 -68.13 -38.84 -13.25
CA ASN A 94 -69.33 -39.36 -12.60
C ASN A 94 -69.00 -40.00 -11.24
N ALA A 95 -67.92 -40.78 -11.15
CA ALA A 95 -67.46 -41.40 -9.90
C ALA A 95 -67.08 -40.34 -8.86
N LEU A 96 -66.29 -39.33 -9.26
CA LEU A 96 -65.89 -38.21 -8.39
C LEU A 96 -67.10 -37.38 -7.92
N THR A 97 -68.03 -37.10 -8.83
CA THR A 97 -69.26 -36.36 -8.51
C THR A 97 -70.13 -37.14 -7.54
N LYS A 98 -70.30 -38.45 -7.76
CA LYS A 98 -71.06 -39.35 -6.88
C LYS A 98 -70.40 -39.49 -5.50
N ALA A 99 -69.08 -39.49 -5.44
CA ALA A 99 -68.30 -39.55 -4.19
C ALA A 99 -68.28 -38.23 -3.41
N GLY A 100 -68.89 -37.15 -3.91
CA GLY A 100 -69.06 -35.90 -3.18
C GLY A 100 -67.88 -34.92 -3.28
N ALA A 101 -67.15 -34.92 -4.41
CA ALA A 101 -66.14 -33.92 -4.71
C ALA A 101 -66.73 -32.49 -4.72
N VAL A 102 -66.02 -31.52 -4.12
CA VAL A 102 -66.45 -30.11 -4.07
C VAL A 102 -66.38 -29.45 -5.45
N THR A 103 -65.28 -29.70 -6.15
CA THR A 103 -65.00 -29.29 -7.52
C THR A 103 -64.02 -30.29 -8.14
N ILE A 104 -64.04 -30.41 -9.46
CA ILE A 104 -63.11 -31.26 -10.22
C ILE A 104 -62.39 -30.36 -11.23
N GLY A 105 -61.10 -30.11 -11.02
CA GLY A 105 -60.27 -29.34 -11.95
C GLY A 105 -59.38 -30.26 -12.79
N PHE A 106 -59.34 -30.05 -14.09
CA PHE A 106 -58.43 -30.77 -14.98
C PHE A 106 -57.17 -29.95 -15.25
N ASP A 107 -56.02 -30.46 -14.83
CA ASP A 107 -54.69 -29.95 -15.19
C ASP A 107 -54.20 -30.55 -16.51
N MET A 108 -55.07 -30.50 -17.51
CA MET A 108 -54.85 -30.97 -18.87
C MET A 108 -55.89 -30.35 -19.79
N ILE A 109 -55.71 -30.54 -21.10
CA ILE A 109 -56.56 -29.96 -22.12
C ILE A 109 -57.08 -31.02 -23.10
N PHE A 110 -58.22 -30.69 -23.71
CA PHE A 110 -58.95 -31.53 -24.66
C PHE A 110 -59.21 -30.75 -25.97
N PRO A 111 -58.15 -30.36 -26.70
CA PRO A 111 -58.27 -29.45 -27.85
C PRO A 111 -58.78 -30.13 -29.12
N GLU A 112 -58.73 -31.46 -29.19
CA GLU A 112 -59.16 -32.25 -30.34
C GLU A 112 -60.36 -33.15 -29.97
N PRO A 113 -61.25 -33.44 -30.94
CA PRO A 113 -62.29 -34.46 -30.78
C PRO A 113 -61.71 -35.83 -30.44
N ASP A 114 -62.50 -36.67 -29.79
CA ASP A 114 -62.09 -38.05 -29.47
C ASP A 114 -61.73 -38.82 -30.76
N ARG A 115 -60.56 -39.48 -30.79
CA ARG A 115 -60.14 -40.35 -31.89
C ARG A 115 -60.05 -41.81 -31.48
N GLN A 116 -60.09 -42.13 -30.18
CA GLN A 116 -59.94 -43.50 -29.67
C GLN A 116 -61.26 -44.27 -29.67
N SER A 117 -62.40 -43.58 -29.68
CA SER A 117 -63.73 -44.20 -29.71
C SER A 117 -64.21 -44.66 -31.10
N GLY A 118 -63.34 -44.65 -32.11
CA GLY A 118 -63.68 -45.05 -33.49
C GLY A 118 -64.79 -44.17 -34.11
N THR A 119 -65.70 -44.76 -34.89
CA THR A 119 -66.84 -44.06 -35.52
C THR A 119 -67.86 -43.47 -34.53
N ASN A 120 -67.75 -43.78 -33.24
CA ASN A 120 -68.61 -43.27 -32.17
C ASN A 120 -68.02 -42.06 -31.41
N SER A 121 -66.97 -41.43 -31.94
CA SER A 121 -66.27 -40.31 -31.30
C SER A 121 -67.15 -39.13 -30.91
N VAL A 122 -68.05 -38.70 -31.79
CA VAL A 122 -68.96 -37.56 -31.53
C VAL A 122 -69.86 -37.84 -30.32
N ASN A 123 -70.35 -39.07 -30.17
CA ASN A 123 -71.16 -39.49 -29.04
C ASN A 123 -70.33 -39.60 -27.73
N SER A 124 -69.05 -39.90 -27.85
CA SER A 124 -68.11 -39.97 -26.72
C SER A 124 -67.83 -38.58 -26.11
N ASP A 125 -67.56 -37.57 -26.94
CA ASP A 125 -67.38 -36.18 -26.49
C ASP A 125 -68.67 -35.62 -25.85
N GLU A 126 -69.84 -35.96 -26.39
CA GLU A 126 -71.14 -35.60 -25.80
C GLU A 126 -71.40 -36.28 -24.46
N THR A 127 -71.02 -37.55 -24.32
CA THR A 127 -71.13 -38.30 -23.06
C THR A 127 -70.27 -37.66 -21.97
N PHE A 128 -69.05 -37.25 -22.31
CA PHE A 128 -68.19 -36.52 -21.39
C PHE A 128 -68.74 -35.13 -21.06
N ALA A 129 -69.28 -34.42 -22.05
CA ALA A 129 -69.94 -33.14 -21.82
C ALA A 129 -71.13 -33.25 -20.84
N GLU A 130 -71.91 -34.33 -20.91
CA GLU A 130 -73.00 -34.58 -19.97
C GLU A 130 -72.51 -34.87 -18.54
N ALA A 131 -71.41 -35.62 -18.39
CA ALA A 131 -70.77 -35.81 -17.09
C ALA A 131 -70.25 -34.49 -16.51
N ILE A 132 -69.58 -33.67 -17.33
CA ILE A 132 -69.12 -32.32 -16.96
C ILE A 132 -70.28 -31.42 -16.53
N ARG A 133 -71.41 -31.47 -17.24
CA ARG A 133 -72.61 -30.67 -16.96
C ARG A 133 -73.21 -30.97 -15.58
N ARG A 134 -73.19 -32.24 -15.16
CA ARG A 134 -73.70 -32.70 -13.86
C ARG A 134 -72.76 -32.37 -12.71
N GLY A 135 -71.45 -32.36 -12.97
CA GLY A 135 -70.42 -32.03 -12.00
C GLY A 135 -70.12 -30.52 -11.90
N ARG A 136 -69.32 -30.15 -10.88
CA ARG A 136 -68.69 -28.82 -10.78
C ARG A 136 -67.28 -28.89 -11.37
N VAL A 137 -67.22 -29.06 -12.70
CA VAL A 137 -65.97 -29.30 -13.42
C VAL A 137 -65.38 -27.99 -13.97
N ILE A 138 -64.08 -27.82 -13.78
CA ILE A 138 -63.25 -26.74 -14.32
C ILE A 138 -62.27 -27.36 -15.31
N LEU A 139 -62.23 -26.84 -16.53
CA LEU A 139 -61.30 -27.30 -17.55
C LEU A 139 -60.07 -26.39 -17.63
N GLY A 140 -58.91 -27.03 -17.78
CA GLY A 140 -57.66 -26.33 -18.05
C GLY A 140 -57.66 -25.69 -19.45
N ARG A 141 -56.83 -24.67 -19.61
CA ARG A 141 -56.43 -24.08 -20.89
C ARG A 141 -54.92 -23.86 -20.90
N ALA A 142 -54.25 -24.40 -21.91
CA ALA A 142 -52.83 -24.18 -22.09
C ALA A 142 -52.60 -22.80 -22.71
N VAL A 143 -51.76 -21.99 -22.08
CA VAL A 143 -51.39 -20.68 -22.62
C VAL A 143 -50.10 -20.76 -23.40
N VAL A 144 -50.07 -20.07 -24.54
CA VAL A 144 -48.96 -20.14 -25.49
C VAL A 144 -48.54 -18.75 -25.93
N THR A 145 -47.22 -18.58 -26.06
CA THR A 145 -46.63 -17.31 -26.51
C THR A 145 -46.77 -17.14 -28.02
N ASP A 146 -46.75 -18.25 -28.79
CA ASP A 146 -46.90 -18.24 -30.24
C ASP A 146 -48.36 -18.05 -30.65
N LYS A 147 -48.66 -16.86 -31.20
CA LYS A 147 -50.00 -16.49 -31.70
C LYS A 147 -50.51 -17.39 -32.84
N ARG A 148 -49.66 -18.20 -33.46
CA ARG A 148 -50.06 -19.16 -34.52
C ARG A 148 -50.74 -20.40 -33.96
N VAL A 149 -50.59 -20.66 -32.67
CA VAL A 149 -51.15 -21.83 -31.99
C VAL A 149 -52.31 -21.39 -31.10
N GLY A 150 -53.51 -21.94 -31.34
CA GLY A 150 -54.71 -21.58 -30.57
C GLY A 150 -55.32 -20.23 -30.96
N GLY A 151 -56.06 -19.62 -30.03
CA GLY A 151 -56.76 -18.35 -30.28
C GLY A 151 -57.18 -17.64 -29.00
N ILE A 152 -57.94 -16.55 -29.14
CA ILE A 152 -58.56 -15.89 -27.98
C ILE A 152 -59.75 -16.76 -27.52
N PRO A 153 -59.81 -17.17 -26.26
CA PRO A 153 -60.88 -18.05 -25.80
C PRO A 153 -62.27 -17.41 -25.94
N LYS A 154 -63.24 -18.24 -26.34
CA LYS A 154 -64.65 -17.85 -26.55
C LYS A 154 -65.39 -17.62 -25.23
N TYR A 155 -65.22 -18.54 -24.27
CA TYR A 155 -65.85 -18.47 -22.95
C TYR A 155 -64.87 -17.90 -21.94
N MET A 156 -65.09 -16.67 -21.49
CA MET A 156 -64.21 -15.98 -20.54
C MET A 156 -64.91 -15.82 -19.19
N THR A 157 -64.14 -15.94 -18.11
CA THR A 157 -64.62 -15.62 -16.77
C THR A 157 -64.74 -14.10 -16.62
N PRO A 158 -65.88 -13.55 -16.19
CA PRO A 158 -66.01 -12.13 -15.93
C PRO A 158 -65.02 -11.66 -14.84
N VAL A 159 -64.39 -10.51 -15.05
CA VAL A 159 -63.39 -9.92 -14.15
C VAL A 159 -63.83 -8.53 -13.69
N ALA A 160 -63.77 -8.27 -12.39
CA ALA A 160 -63.97 -6.95 -11.81
C ALA A 160 -62.61 -6.26 -11.61
N LYS A 161 -62.40 -5.11 -12.23
CA LYS A 161 -61.16 -4.31 -12.11
C LYS A 161 -61.34 -3.24 -11.03
N ILE A 162 -60.51 -3.23 -9.99
CA ILE A 162 -60.62 -2.32 -8.84
C ILE A 162 -59.33 -1.51 -8.72
N GLY A 163 -59.44 -0.18 -8.72
CA GLY A 163 -58.32 0.74 -8.50
C GLY A 163 -57.49 1.09 -9.75
N GLY A 164 -57.62 0.35 -10.86
CA GLY A 164 -56.93 0.61 -12.12
C GLY A 164 -57.07 -0.55 -13.13
N ASP A 165 -56.42 -0.42 -14.28
CA ASP A 165 -56.34 -1.52 -15.26
C ASP A 165 -55.21 -2.48 -14.89
N PRO A 166 -55.48 -3.76 -14.60
CA PRO A 166 -54.44 -4.73 -14.25
C PRO A 166 -53.64 -5.24 -15.46
N LEU A 167 -54.15 -5.08 -16.68
CA LEU A 167 -53.55 -5.66 -17.89
C LEU A 167 -52.04 -5.40 -18.03
N PRO A 168 -51.52 -4.15 -17.87
CA PRO A 168 -50.10 -3.86 -18.07
C PRO A 168 -49.15 -4.62 -17.13
N TYR A 169 -49.66 -5.11 -16.00
CA TYR A 169 -48.86 -5.73 -14.95
C TYR A 169 -48.87 -7.27 -15.01
N LEU A 170 -49.90 -7.86 -15.62
CA LEU A 170 -50.06 -9.32 -15.66
C LEU A 170 -49.08 -9.97 -16.65
N HIS A 171 -48.83 -11.27 -16.47
CA HIS A 171 -48.06 -12.05 -17.44
C HIS A 171 -48.84 -12.20 -18.75
N HIS A 172 -48.23 -11.78 -19.86
CA HIS A 172 -48.87 -11.74 -21.18
C HIS A 172 -48.55 -12.98 -22.02
N PHE A 173 -49.59 -13.54 -22.63
CA PHE A 173 -49.52 -14.62 -23.60
C PHE A 173 -50.21 -14.21 -24.90
N GLY A 174 -49.74 -14.78 -26.03
CA GLY A 174 -50.23 -14.45 -27.36
C GLY A 174 -51.61 -15.04 -27.65
N SER A 175 -51.86 -16.26 -27.19
CA SER A 175 -53.08 -17.03 -27.41
C SER A 175 -53.21 -18.14 -26.35
N ALA A 176 -54.34 -18.84 -26.36
CA ALA A 176 -54.53 -20.05 -25.57
C ALA A 176 -55.14 -21.17 -26.41
N LEU A 177 -54.73 -22.40 -26.09
CA LEU A 177 -55.33 -23.60 -26.62
C LEU A 177 -56.53 -23.97 -25.73
N SER A 178 -57.73 -23.83 -26.30
CA SER A 178 -58.99 -24.13 -25.62
C SER A 178 -59.42 -25.56 -25.90
N ASN A 179 -60.34 -26.09 -25.08
CA ASN A 179 -60.95 -27.38 -25.36
C ASN A 179 -61.95 -27.26 -26.52
N ILE A 180 -62.40 -28.40 -27.05
CA ILE A 180 -63.47 -28.41 -28.05
C ILE A 180 -64.74 -27.72 -27.51
N ASP A 181 -65.47 -27.02 -28.39
CA ASP A 181 -66.61 -26.15 -28.00
C ASP A 181 -67.70 -26.89 -27.22
N VAL A 182 -67.89 -28.19 -27.50
CA VAL A 182 -68.86 -29.05 -26.81
C VAL A 182 -68.57 -29.17 -25.31
N LEU A 183 -67.30 -29.23 -24.92
CA LEU A 183 -66.88 -29.33 -23.51
C LEU A 183 -66.79 -27.96 -22.84
N ASP A 184 -66.19 -26.99 -23.52
CA ASP A 184 -66.02 -25.62 -23.02
C ASP A 184 -67.38 -24.94 -22.74
N LYS A 185 -68.42 -25.25 -23.53
CA LYS A 185 -69.78 -24.72 -23.32
C LYS A 185 -70.45 -25.20 -22.04
N VAL A 186 -70.15 -26.42 -21.57
CA VAL A 186 -70.82 -27.05 -20.42
C VAL A 186 -70.02 -26.96 -19.12
N ALA A 187 -68.71 -26.69 -19.20
CA ALA A 187 -67.85 -26.53 -18.04
C ALA A 187 -68.29 -25.35 -17.15
N LYS A 188 -68.15 -25.49 -15.83
CA LYS A 188 -68.50 -24.42 -14.86
C LYS A 188 -67.46 -23.31 -14.80
N GLY A 189 -66.25 -23.59 -15.26
CA GLY A 189 -65.15 -22.65 -15.29
C GLY A 189 -64.02 -23.09 -16.21
N HIS A 190 -63.18 -22.13 -16.55
CA HIS A 190 -61.98 -22.35 -17.35
C HIS A 190 -60.78 -21.74 -16.63
N GLY A 191 -59.72 -22.53 -16.47
CA GLY A 191 -58.53 -22.14 -15.72
C GLY A 191 -57.29 -22.12 -16.60
N ALA A 192 -56.49 -21.06 -16.55
CA ALA A 192 -55.20 -21.07 -17.22
C ALA A 192 -54.21 -22.02 -16.52
N LEU A 193 -53.57 -22.89 -17.30
CA LEU A 193 -52.47 -23.76 -16.87
C LEU A 193 -51.15 -23.03 -17.14
N SER A 194 -50.56 -22.45 -16.08
CA SER A 194 -49.30 -21.74 -16.17
C SER A 194 -48.59 -21.72 -14.82
N LEU A 195 -47.36 -22.22 -14.78
CA LEU A 195 -46.53 -22.26 -13.58
C LEU A 195 -45.48 -21.13 -13.53
N ALA A 196 -45.21 -20.46 -14.66
CA ALA A 196 -44.29 -19.31 -14.80
C ALA A 196 -43.09 -19.32 -13.82
N PRO A 197 -42.17 -20.31 -13.95
CA PRO A 197 -41.05 -20.47 -13.02
C PRO A 197 -40.12 -19.26 -13.02
N GLU A 198 -39.31 -19.15 -11.97
CA GLU A 198 -38.21 -18.18 -11.94
C GLU A 198 -37.13 -18.54 -12.97
N ILE A 199 -36.20 -17.62 -13.21
CA ILE A 199 -35.10 -17.81 -14.16
C ILE A 199 -34.20 -19.03 -13.87
N ASP A 200 -34.17 -19.50 -12.62
CA ASP A 200 -33.47 -20.73 -12.21
C ASP A 200 -34.33 -22.00 -12.30
N GLY A 201 -35.54 -21.91 -12.89
CA GLY A 201 -36.46 -23.03 -13.10
C GLY A 201 -37.30 -23.43 -11.88
N VAL A 202 -37.07 -22.83 -10.71
CA VAL A 202 -37.83 -23.15 -9.49
C VAL A 202 -39.13 -22.34 -9.46
N VAL A 203 -40.24 -23.03 -9.23
CA VAL A 203 -41.55 -22.41 -9.05
C VAL A 203 -41.68 -21.92 -7.62
N ARG A 204 -41.46 -20.62 -7.42
CA ARG A 204 -41.66 -19.93 -6.12
C ARG A 204 -42.94 -19.12 -6.05
N ARG A 205 -43.44 -18.74 -7.22
CA ARG A 205 -44.60 -17.87 -7.42
C ARG A 205 -45.44 -18.47 -8.53
N VAL A 206 -46.76 -18.45 -8.36
CA VAL A 206 -47.71 -18.96 -9.35
C VAL A 206 -48.68 -17.85 -9.74
N PRO A 207 -48.91 -17.58 -11.03
CA PRO A 207 -49.90 -16.58 -11.46
C PRO A 207 -51.30 -16.87 -10.92
N ALA A 208 -51.95 -15.86 -10.33
CA ALA A 208 -53.37 -15.92 -9.98
C ALA A 208 -54.25 -15.55 -11.20
N ALA A 209 -53.74 -14.66 -12.04
CA ALA A 209 -54.37 -14.28 -13.31
C ALA A 209 -53.29 -13.99 -14.35
N ILE A 210 -53.66 -14.12 -15.62
CA ILE A 210 -52.80 -13.85 -16.77
C ILE A 210 -53.56 -13.04 -17.83
N ALA A 211 -52.83 -12.39 -18.72
CA ALA A 211 -53.37 -11.70 -19.88
C ALA A 211 -53.19 -12.56 -21.14
N ILE A 212 -54.28 -12.76 -21.90
CA ILE A 212 -54.28 -13.41 -23.21
C ILE A 212 -54.83 -12.40 -24.21
N GLY A 213 -53.94 -11.79 -25.00
CA GLY A 213 -54.31 -10.60 -25.78
C GLY A 213 -54.75 -9.45 -24.87
N ASP A 214 -55.97 -8.95 -25.07
CA ASP A 214 -56.60 -7.89 -24.28
C ASP A 214 -57.52 -8.41 -23.16
N LYS A 215 -57.61 -9.74 -23.00
CA LYS A 215 -58.49 -10.38 -22.03
C LYS A 215 -57.72 -10.95 -20.84
N ILE A 216 -58.38 -10.97 -19.68
CA ILE A 216 -57.82 -11.48 -18.43
C ILE A 216 -58.42 -12.85 -18.15
N GLN A 217 -57.57 -13.82 -17.85
CA GLN A 217 -57.97 -15.18 -17.51
C GLN A 217 -57.46 -15.54 -16.11
N PRO A 218 -58.31 -16.07 -15.21
CA PRO A 218 -57.85 -16.60 -13.93
C PRO A 218 -57.05 -17.90 -14.13
N SER A 219 -56.13 -18.18 -13.21
CA SER A 219 -55.47 -19.48 -13.16
C SER A 219 -56.42 -20.59 -12.73
N LEU A 220 -56.03 -21.84 -12.96
CA LEU A 220 -56.83 -23.00 -12.56
C LEU A 220 -57.26 -22.95 -11.09
N VAL A 221 -56.35 -22.56 -10.19
CA VAL A 221 -56.64 -22.49 -8.75
C VAL A 221 -57.64 -21.38 -8.41
N VAL A 222 -57.51 -20.19 -9.01
CA VAL A 222 -58.45 -19.09 -8.80
C VAL A 222 -59.84 -19.45 -9.32
N GLU A 223 -59.90 -20.13 -10.47
CA GLU A 223 -61.17 -20.56 -11.06
C GLU A 223 -61.85 -21.65 -10.23
N ILE A 224 -61.09 -22.62 -9.70
CA ILE A 224 -61.59 -23.64 -8.77
C ILE A 224 -62.23 -22.97 -7.54
N LEU A 225 -61.55 -22.00 -6.93
CA LEU A 225 -62.06 -21.26 -5.78
C LEU A 225 -63.31 -20.43 -6.14
N ARG A 226 -63.33 -19.79 -7.32
CA ARG A 226 -64.50 -19.04 -7.80
C ARG A 226 -65.72 -19.95 -7.94
N VAL A 227 -65.56 -21.11 -8.59
CA VAL A 227 -66.65 -22.08 -8.79
C VAL A 227 -67.10 -22.66 -7.45
N ALA A 228 -66.15 -23.02 -6.57
CA ALA A 228 -66.47 -23.57 -5.26
C ALA A 228 -67.29 -22.59 -4.41
N THR A 229 -66.92 -21.30 -4.43
CA THR A 229 -67.60 -20.21 -3.71
C THR A 229 -68.88 -19.70 -4.40
N ASN A 230 -69.28 -20.27 -5.55
CA ASN A 230 -70.41 -19.80 -6.36
C ASN A 230 -70.31 -18.32 -6.79
N SER A 231 -69.08 -17.80 -6.94
CA SER A 231 -68.86 -16.43 -7.38
C SER A 231 -69.05 -16.30 -8.90
N GLN A 232 -69.77 -15.29 -9.37
CA GLN A 232 -69.98 -15.08 -10.82
C GLN A 232 -68.76 -14.48 -11.52
N SER A 233 -67.93 -13.74 -10.78
CA SER A 233 -66.72 -13.09 -11.26
C SER A 233 -65.61 -13.20 -10.21
N PHE A 234 -64.40 -12.83 -10.59
CA PHE A 234 -63.29 -12.60 -9.68
C PHE A 234 -62.82 -11.15 -9.80
N GLY A 235 -62.28 -10.58 -8.73
CA GLY A 235 -61.77 -9.21 -8.72
C GLY A 235 -60.25 -9.18 -8.84
N ILE A 236 -59.69 -8.16 -9.49
CA ILE A 236 -58.27 -7.83 -9.40
C ILE A 236 -58.14 -6.43 -8.85
N ARG A 237 -57.36 -6.29 -7.78
CA ARG A 237 -57.07 -5.01 -7.15
C ARG A 237 -55.70 -4.51 -7.58
N VAL A 238 -55.67 -3.26 -8.02
CA VAL A 238 -54.49 -2.56 -8.52
C VAL A 238 -54.27 -1.30 -7.69
N ASP A 239 -53.00 -1.01 -7.39
CA ASP A 239 -52.54 0.24 -6.79
C ASP A 239 -51.42 0.85 -7.67
N PRO A 240 -50.88 2.05 -7.34
CA PRO A 240 -49.82 2.67 -8.15
C PRO A 240 -48.53 1.84 -8.27
N SER A 241 -48.33 0.81 -7.44
CA SER A 241 -47.17 -0.09 -7.49
C SER A 241 -47.41 -1.35 -8.30
N GLY A 242 -48.66 -1.61 -8.74
CA GLY A 242 -49.05 -2.74 -9.59
C GLY A 242 -50.26 -3.50 -9.02
N VAL A 243 -50.38 -4.78 -9.38
CA VAL A 243 -51.40 -5.66 -8.79
C VAL A 243 -51.03 -5.94 -7.34
N ASN A 244 -51.96 -5.84 -6.40
CA ASN A 244 -51.70 -6.15 -4.99
C ASN A 244 -52.55 -7.29 -4.43
N GLY A 245 -53.57 -7.73 -5.19
CA GLY A 245 -54.29 -8.94 -4.85
C GLY A 245 -55.42 -9.30 -5.80
N VAL A 246 -55.89 -10.53 -5.67
CA VAL A 246 -57.04 -11.09 -6.38
C VAL A 246 -58.16 -11.36 -5.37
N ILE A 247 -59.38 -10.94 -5.69
CA ILE A 247 -60.55 -11.10 -4.82
C ILE A 247 -61.40 -12.26 -5.34
N ILE A 248 -61.68 -13.23 -4.47
CA ILE A 248 -62.52 -14.39 -4.79
C ILE A 248 -63.62 -14.47 -3.74
N GLY A 249 -64.88 -14.30 -4.14
CA GLY A 249 -65.98 -14.10 -3.20
C GLY A 249 -65.69 -12.90 -2.30
N ASN A 250 -65.50 -13.16 -1.00
CA ASN A 250 -65.21 -12.14 0.01
C ASN A 250 -63.75 -12.15 0.51
N VAL A 251 -62.88 -13.00 -0.06
CA VAL A 251 -61.50 -13.17 0.39
C VAL A 251 -60.54 -12.46 -0.56
N LEU A 252 -59.61 -11.68 -0.01
CA LEU A 252 -58.49 -11.08 -0.75
C LEU A 252 -57.27 -12.00 -0.68
N LEU A 253 -56.86 -12.51 -1.84
CA LEU A 253 -55.63 -13.24 -2.03
C LEU A 253 -54.50 -12.26 -2.34
N PRO A 254 -53.52 -12.06 -1.43
CA PRO A 254 -52.39 -11.15 -1.69
C PRO A 254 -51.53 -11.68 -2.85
N THR A 255 -51.10 -10.77 -3.72
CA THR A 255 -50.20 -11.08 -4.85
C THR A 255 -48.98 -10.16 -4.85
N ASP A 256 -47.96 -10.54 -5.61
CA ASP A 256 -46.93 -9.60 -6.05
C ASP A 256 -47.48 -8.62 -7.10
N ARG A 257 -46.64 -7.62 -7.46
CA ARG A 257 -46.98 -6.57 -8.43
C ARG A 257 -47.43 -7.07 -9.80
N THR A 258 -47.12 -8.32 -10.17
CA THR A 258 -47.50 -8.94 -11.44
C THR A 258 -48.65 -9.93 -11.33
N GLY A 259 -49.30 -10.00 -10.16
CA GLY A 259 -50.47 -10.85 -9.93
C GLY A 259 -50.14 -12.32 -9.64
N ARG A 260 -48.91 -12.62 -9.16
CA ARG A 260 -48.52 -13.96 -8.73
C ARG A 260 -48.60 -14.12 -7.21
N VAL A 261 -48.87 -15.33 -6.75
CA VAL A 261 -49.00 -15.69 -5.34
C VAL A 261 -47.80 -16.53 -4.93
N TRP A 262 -47.33 -16.34 -3.70
CA TRP A 262 -46.28 -17.17 -3.11
C TRP A 262 -46.91 -18.34 -2.34
N PRO A 263 -46.81 -19.59 -2.83
CA PRO A 263 -47.26 -20.76 -2.09
C PRO A 263 -46.34 -20.98 -0.89
N ARG A 264 -46.90 -21.48 0.22
CA ARG A 264 -46.12 -21.99 1.34
C ARG A 264 -46.05 -23.50 1.19
N TYR A 265 -44.94 -23.99 0.66
CA TYR A 265 -44.84 -25.41 0.30
C TYR A 265 -44.78 -26.32 1.53
N SER A 266 -45.28 -27.53 1.34
CA SER A 266 -45.20 -28.69 2.23
C SER A 266 -44.42 -29.80 1.50
N PRO A 267 -43.78 -30.74 2.22
CA PRO A 267 -43.11 -31.85 1.57
C PRO A 267 -44.07 -32.65 0.67
N SER A 268 -43.60 -33.05 -0.52
CA SER A 268 -44.37 -33.96 -1.37
C SER A 268 -44.48 -35.34 -0.72
N VAL A 269 -45.71 -35.85 -0.59
CA VAL A 269 -45.98 -37.16 0.05
C VAL A 269 -46.97 -37.98 -0.79
N PRO A 270 -46.82 -39.32 -0.83
CA PRO A 270 -47.69 -40.19 -1.63
C PRO A 270 -49.19 -40.08 -1.31
N ARG A 271 -49.54 -39.69 -0.06
CA ARG A 271 -50.94 -39.58 0.39
C ARG A 271 -51.75 -38.50 -0.36
N ARG A 272 -51.09 -37.55 -1.02
CA ARG A 272 -51.76 -36.52 -1.85
C ARG A 272 -52.38 -37.11 -3.12
N TYR A 273 -51.92 -38.29 -3.55
CA TYR A 273 -52.28 -38.91 -4.82
C TYR A 273 -53.23 -40.10 -4.66
N VAL A 274 -54.18 -40.20 -5.59
CA VAL A 274 -55.11 -41.31 -5.76
C VAL A 274 -55.08 -41.71 -7.24
N SER A 275 -54.98 -43.00 -7.54
CA SER A 275 -55.05 -43.46 -8.93
C SER A 275 -56.43 -43.19 -9.52
N ALA A 276 -56.50 -42.71 -10.77
CA ALA A 276 -57.76 -42.59 -11.49
C ALA A 276 -58.50 -43.94 -11.62
N LYS A 277 -57.75 -45.05 -11.69
CA LYS A 277 -58.30 -46.41 -11.68
C LYS A 277 -59.10 -46.69 -10.42
N ASP A 278 -58.48 -46.45 -9.28
CA ASP A 278 -59.11 -46.73 -7.99
C ASP A 278 -60.41 -45.93 -7.81
N VAL A 279 -60.44 -44.69 -8.34
CA VAL A 279 -61.64 -43.84 -8.31
C VAL A 279 -62.77 -44.42 -9.16
N ILE A 280 -62.47 -44.85 -10.39
CA ILE A 280 -63.48 -45.41 -11.32
C ILE A 280 -64.00 -46.75 -10.80
N GLU A 281 -63.12 -47.61 -10.26
CA GLU A 281 -63.47 -48.91 -9.69
C GLU A 281 -64.17 -48.80 -8.32
N GLY A 282 -64.08 -47.63 -7.67
CA GLY A 282 -64.69 -47.38 -6.36
C GLY A 282 -63.93 -48.02 -5.19
N SER A 283 -62.63 -48.30 -5.34
CA SER A 283 -61.77 -48.89 -4.31
C SER A 283 -61.17 -47.84 -3.34
N VAL A 284 -61.31 -46.55 -3.64
CA VAL A 284 -60.80 -45.44 -2.82
C VAL A 284 -61.68 -45.23 -1.58
N ASP A 285 -61.05 -45.05 -0.43
CA ASP A 285 -61.74 -44.57 0.79
C ASP A 285 -62.52 -43.27 0.50
N PRO A 286 -63.87 -43.25 0.68
CA PRO A 286 -64.70 -42.09 0.42
C PRO A 286 -64.22 -40.80 1.10
N ALA A 287 -63.57 -40.90 2.27
CA ALA A 287 -63.03 -39.73 2.99
C ALA A 287 -61.92 -38.99 2.22
N ARG A 288 -61.30 -39.64 1.22
CA ARG A 288 -60.29 -39.02 0.35
C ARG A 288 -60.89 -38.18 -0.78
N ILE A 289 -62.19 -38.30 -1.06
CA ILE A 289 -62.87 -37.59 -2.15
C ILE A 289 -64.00 -36.70 -1.63
N ALA A 290 -64.81 -37.20 -0.70
CA ALA A 290 -65.96 -36.49 -0.15
C ALA A 290 -65.53 -35.19 0.54
N GLY A 291 -66.10 -34.06 0.12
CA GLY A 291 -65.78 -32.74 0.68
C GLY A 291 -64.38 -32.22 0.33
N LYS A 292 -63.68 -32.86 -0.62
CA LYS A 292 -62.35 -32.45 -1.09
C LYS A 292 -62.42 -31.75 -2.44
N PHE A 293 -61.44 -30.88 -2.69
CA PHE A 293 -61.18 -30.31 -4.01
C PHE A 293 -60.37 -31.33 -4.80
N ILE A 294 -60.81 -31.67 -6.00
CA ILE A 294 -60.15 -32.68 -6.83
C ILE A 294 -59.40 -32.02 -7.97
N LEU A 295 -58.14 -32.40 -8.15
CA LEU A 295 -57.33 -32.05 -9.30
C LEU A 295 -56.97 -33.31 -10.06
N VAL A 296 -57.30 -33.36 -11.35
CA VAL A 296 -56.98 -34.49 -12.24
C VAL A 296 -55.77 -34.11 -13.07
N GLY A 297 -54.70 -34.91 -13.00
CA GLY A 297 -53.43 -34.63 -13.68
C GLY A 297 -52.69 -35.88 -14.16
N ALA A 298 -51.71 -35.71 -15.03
CA ALA A 298 -50.88 -36.80 -15.52
C ALA A 298 -49.77 -37.15 -14.51
N GLY A 299 -49.64 -38.44 -14.17
CA GLY A 299 -48.67 -38.98 -13.22
C GLY A 299 -47.73 -40.06 -13.78
N ALA A 300 -48.04 -40.63 -14.95
CA ALA A 300 -47.24 -41.65 -15.60
C ALA A 300 -46.00 -41.11 -16.32
N HIS A 301 -44.95 -41.92 -16.43
CA HIS A 301 -43.69 -41.51 -17.03
C HIS A 301 -43.88 -41.10 -18.49
N GLY A 302 -43.28 -39.97 -18.89
CA GLY A 302 -43.41 -39.43 -20.25
C GLY A 302 -44.68 -38.61 -20.51
N LEU A 303 -45.65 -38.61 -19.59
CA LEU A 303 -46.85 -37.76 -19.64
C LEU A 303 -46.84 -36.65 -18.57
N THR A 304 -45.94 -36.73 -17.60
CA THR A 304 -45.83 -35.80 -16.48
C THR A 304 -45.16 -34.50 -16.87
N ASP A 305 -45.79 -33.37 -16.49
CA ASP A 305 -45.09 -32.10 -16.36
C ASP A 305 -44.35 -32.08 -15.02
N ILE A 306 -43.03 -31.90 -15.04
CA ILE A 306 -42.18 -31.90 -13.84
C ILE A 306 -41.78 -30.47 -13.52
N ALA A 307 -42.05 -30.04 -12.29
CA ALA A 307 -41.64 -28.74 -11.77
C ALA A 307 -40.69 -28.89 -10.57
N ALA A 308 -39.78 -27.94 -10.41
CA ALA A 308 -38.98 -27.80 -9.20
C ALA A 308 -39.65 -26.80 -8.24
N THR A 309 -39.62 -27.10 -6.94
CA THR A 309 -40.14 -26.24 -5.86
C THR A 309 -39.03 -25.98 -4.83
N PRO A 310 -39.20 -25.02 -3.90
CA PRO A 310 -38.23 -24.78 -2.84
C PRO A 310 -37.88 -26.01 -1.98
N LEU A 311 -38.82 -26.95 -1.82
CA LEU A 311 -38.65 -28.16 -0.99
C LEU A 311 -38.22 -29.39 -1.78
N ASN A 312 -38.72 -29.54 -3.01
CA ASN A 312 -38.55 -30.75 -3.81
C ASN A 312 -38.08 -30.40 -5.22
N VAL A 313 -37.01 -31.07 -5.67
CA VAL A 313 -36.40 -30.84 -7.00
C VAL A 313 -37.24 -31.37 -8.17
N SER A 314 -38.19 -32.27 -7.89
CA SER A 314 -39.08 -32.87 -8.88
C SER A 314 -40.43 -33.16 -8.23
N VAL A 315 -41.47 -32.46 -8.68
CA VAL A 315 -42.88 -32.71 -8.35
C VAL A 315 -43.72 -32.63 -9.63
N TYR A 316 -44.87 -33.29 -9.65
CA TYR A 316 -45.81 -33.14 -10.76
C TYR A 316 -46.39 -31.72 -10.80
N GLY A 317 -46.55 -31.13 -11.98
CA GLY A 317 -47.09 -29.77 -12.15
C GLY A 317 -48.43 -29.58 -11.43
N VAL A 318 -49.30 -30.58 -11.48
CA VAL A 318 -50.59 -30.61 -10.77
C VAL A 318 -50.43 -30.49 -9.25
N GLU A 319 -49.32 -30.96 -8.67
CA GLU A 319 -49.04 -30.80 -7.25
C GLU A 319 -48.80 -29.34 -6.88
N VAL A 320 -48.18 -28.54 -7.76
CA VAL A 320 -47.99 -27.11 -7.51
C VAL A 320 -49.35 -26.41 -7.38
N HIS A 321 -50.31 -26.76 -8.25
CA HIS A 321 -51.68 -26.25 -8.15
C HIS A 321 -52.40 -26.73 -6.88
N ALA A 322 -52.19 -27.99 -6.48
CA ALA A 322 -52.74 -28.52 -5.23
C ALA A 322 -52.19 -27.77 -4.01
N GLN A 323 -50.87 -27.60 -3.94
CA GLN A 323 -50.22 -26.92 -2.82
C GLN A 323 -50.57 -25.43 -2.75
N LEU A 324 -50.73 -24.75 -3.89
CA LEU A 324 -51.23 -23.38 -3.90
C LEU A 324 -52.66 -23.31 -3.37
N LEU A 325 -53.55 -24.20 -3.82
CA LEU A 325 -54.93 -24.25 -3.35
C LEU A 325 -55.01 -24.51 -1.84
N GLU A 326 -54.25 -25.48 -1.33
CA GLU A 326 -54.16 -25.76 0.11
C GLU A 326 -53.61 -24.55 0.89
N THR A 327 -52.56 -23.90 0.37
CA THR A 327 -51.98 -22.69 0.98
C THR A 327 -53.05 -21.60 1.19
N ILE A 328 -53.90 -21.39 0.17
CA ILE A 328 -54.99 -20.40 0.20
C ILE A 328 -56.08 -20.83 1.18
N LEU A 329 -56.49 -22.10 1.15
CA LEU A 329 -57.54 -22.62 2.03
C LEU A 329 -57.16 -22.57 3.51
N HIS A 330 -55.88 -22.75 3.83
CA HIS A 330 -55.35 -22.60 5.20
C HIS A 330 -55.01 -21.16 5.57
N GLY A 331 -55.08 -20.20 4.64
CA GLY A 331 -54.72 -18.80 4.88
C GLY A 331 -53.23 -18.60 5.21
N GLN A 332 -52.37 -19.51 4.76
CA GLN A 332 -50.92 -19.52 5.06
C GLN A 332 -50.05 -19.03 3.89
N GLN A 333 -50.64 -18.29 2.94
CA GLN A 333 -49.89 -17.72 1.82
C GLN A 333 -48.76 -16.81 2.29
N LEU A 334 -47.63 -16.89 1.59
CA LEU A 334 -46.55 -15.97 1.81
C LEU A 334 -46.84 -14.66 1.06
N SER A 335 -46.37 -13.55 1.59
CA SER A 335 -46.51 -12.26 0.95
C SER A 335 -45.24 -11.44 1.08
N ARG A 336 -44.92 -10.68 0.03
CA ARG A 336 -43.90 -9.63 0.11
C ARG A 336 -44.61 -8.29 0.03
N PRO A 337 -44.69 -7.53 1.14
CA PRO A 337 -45.38 -6.25 1.16
C PRO A 337 -44.81 -5.28 0.12
N SER A 338 -45.65 -4.38 -0.40
CA SER A 338 -45.23 -3.35 -1.36
C SER A 338 -44.16 -2.42 -0.78
N TYR A 339 -44.22 -2.14 0.52
CA TYR A 339 -43.19 -1.36 1.23
C TYR A 339 -41.91 -2.15 1.56
N GLY A 340 -41.84 -3.45 1.25
CA GLY A 340 -40.71 -4.31 1.62
C GLY A 340 -39.37 -3.80 1.06
N LEU A 341 -39.34 -3.39 -0.22
CA LEU A 341 -38.14 -2.79 -0.82
C LEU A 341 -37.74 -1.48 -0.11
N GLY A 342 -38.70 -0.62 0.19
CA GLY A 342 -38.46 0.64 0.90
C GLY A 342 -37.91 0.41 2.31
N ALA A 343 -38.45 -0.58 3.03
CA ALA A 343 -37.97 -0.95 4.35
C ALA A 343 -36.53 -1.50 4.33
N GLU A 344 -36.19 -2.34 3.34
CA GLU A 344 -34.84 -2.88 3.16
C GLU A 344 -33.82 -1.77 2.82
N LEU A 345 -34.19 -0.83 1.93
CA LEU A 345 -33.38 0.35 1.60
C LEU A 345 -33.20 1.26 2.82
N ALA A 346 -34.27 1.53 3.57
CA ALA A 346 -34.21 2.34 4.77
C ALA A 346 -33.34 1.69 5.85
N ALA A 347 -33.46 0.38 6.07
CA ALA A 347 -32.59 -0.36 6.99
C ALA A 347 -31.11 -0.27 6.58
N THR A 348 -30.82 -0.44 5.28
CA THR A 348 -29.46 -0.31 4.74
C THR A 348 -28.90 1.10 4.94
N ALA A 349 -29.69 2.14 4.64
CA ALA A 349 -29.30 3.53 4.80
C ALA A 349 -29.07 3.91 6.27
N LEU A 350 -30.01 3.56 7.16
CA LEU A 350 -29.93 3.87 8.58
C LEU A 350 -28.71 3.19 9.23
N LEU A 351 -28.50 1.91 8.97
CA LEU A 351 -27.35 1.17 9.51
C LEU A 351 -26.03 1.66 8.92
N GLY A 352 -25.98 1.91 7.60
CA GLY A 352 -24.80 2.46 6.95
C GLY A 352 -24.38 3.82 7.50
N LEU A 353 -25.34 4.73 7.66
CA LEU A 353 -25.09 6.06 8.27
C LEU A 353 -24.67 5.93 9.73
N LEU A 354 -25.32 5.06 10.50
CA LEU A 354 -24.97 4.80 11.88
C LEU A 354 -23.51 4.32 12.00
N LEU A 355 -23.06 3.41 11.13
CA LEU A 355 -21.67 2.95 11.11
C LEU A 355 -20.68 4.05 10.72
N ILE A 356 -20.97 4.86 9.70
CA ILE A 356 -20.13 5.99 9.28
C ILE A 356 -19.91 6.98 10.45
N ILE A 357 -20.92 7.15 11.31
CA ILE A 357 -20.86 7.99 12.50
C ILE A 357 -20.11 7.29 13.64
N LEU A 358 -20.51 6.06 14.01
CA LEU A 358 -20.03 5.36 15.20
C LEU A 358 -18.61 4.79 15.08
N VAL A 359 -18.22 4.27 13.91
CA VAL A 359 -16.93 3.59 13.73
C VAL A 359 -15.74 4.45 14.15
N PRO A 360 -15.68 5.75 13.82
CA PRO A 360 -14.55 6.61 14.25
C PRO A 360 -14.66 7.13 15.69
N LEU A 361 -15.84 7.02 16.31
CA LEU A 361 -16.08 7.51 17.68
C LEU A 361 -15.77 6.45 18.74
N LEU A 362 -15.87 5.18 18.37
CA LEU A 362 -15.75 4.04 19.26
C LEU A 362 -14.54 3.20 18.88
N ARG A 363 -13.99 2.46 19.85
CA ARG A 363 -12.92 1.49 19.58
C ARG A 363 -13.43 0.39 18.65
N ALA A 364 -12.59 -0.05 17.70
CA ALA A 364 -12.93 -1.04 16.67
C ALA A 364 -13.62 -2.32 17.21
N ARG A 365 -13.18 -2.82 18.38
CA ARG A 365 -13.80 -3.99 19.03
C ARG A 365 -15.29 -3.82 19.33
N TRP A 366 -15.73 -2.62 19.72
CA TRP A 366 -17.11 -2.37 20.10
C TRP A 366 -18.00 -2.15 18.87
N THR A 367 -17.48 -1.53 17.82
CA THR A 367 -18.22 -1.33 16.56
C THR A 367 -18.38 -2.64 15.79
N ALA A 368 -17.40 -3.55 15.87
CA ALA A 368 -17.52 -4.91 15.37
C ALA A 368 -18.65 -5.68 16.08
N VAL A 369 -18.66 -5.69 17.42
CA VAL A 369 -19.71 -6.36 18.21
C VAL A 369 -21.09 -5.79 17.90
N LEU A 370 -21.21 -4.45 17.82
CA LEU A 370 -22.45 -3.78 17.48
C LEU A 370 -22.95 -4.17 16.08
N SER A 371 -22.06 -4.24 15.09
CA SER A 371 -22.40 -4.65 13.71
C SER A 371 -22.94 -6.08 13.67
N VAL A 372 -22.29 -7.01 14.39
CA VAL A 372 -22.74 -8.41 14.50
C VAL A 372 -24.10 -8.50 15.18
N ALA A 373 -24.32 -7.73 16.25
CA ALA A 373 -25.61 -7.69 16.95
C ALA A 373 -26.75 -7.19 16.05
N PHE A 374 -26.50 -6.14 15.24
CA PHE A 374 -27.49 -5.65 14.27
C PHE A 374 -27.81 -6.66 13.17
N ILE A 375 -26.80 -7.34 12.62
CA ILE A 375 -26.99 -8.41 11.63
C ILE A 375 -27.84 -9.54 12.22
N ALA A 376 -27.53 -9.98 13.44
CA ALA A 376 -28.29 -11.02 14.13
C ALA A 376 -29.76 -10.60 14.37
N ALA A 377 -29.99 -9.34 14.77
CA ALA A 377 -31.32 -8.79 14.95
C ALA A 377 -32.11 -8.76 13.63
N MET A 378 -31.50 -8.33 12.53
CA MET A 378 -32.14 -8.28 11.21
C MET A 378 -32.55 -9.67 10.72
N ILE A 379 -31.65 -10.65 10.83
CA ILE A 379 -31.95 -12.04 10.47
C ILE A 379 -33.07 -12.59 11.36
N GLY A 380 -33.01 -12.34 12.67
CA GLY A 380 -34.05 -12.76 13.62
C GLY A 380 -35.43 -12.15 13.33
N ILE A 381 -35.49 -10.86 13.01
CA ILE A 381 -36.74 -10.16 12.66
C ILE A 381 -37.31 -10.72 11.34
N SER A 382 -36.46 -10.92 10.33
CA SER A 382 -36.88 -11.50 9.04
C SER A 382 -37.42 -12.93 9.22
N TRP A 383 -36.75 -13.75 10.03
CA TRP A 383 -37.22 -15.09 10.38
C TRP A 383 -38.56 -15.09 11.13
N TRP A 384 -38.71 -14.19 12.11
CA TRP A 384 -39.96 -14.03 12.86
C TRP A 384 -41.12 -13.59 11.96
N LEU A 385 -40.90 -12.63 11.06
CA LEU A 385 -41.90 -12.20 10.09
C LEU A 385 -42.32 -13.34 9.15
N PHE A 386 -41.38 -14.18 8.72
CA PHE A 386 -41.68 -15.34 7.89
C PHE A 386 -42.52 -16.38 8.64
N THR A 387 -42.13 -16.74 9.86
CA THR A 387 -42.77 -17.82 10.63
C THR A 387 -44.14 -17.44 11.17
N ASP A 388 -44.29 -16.25 11.77
CA ASP A 388 -45.53 -15.80 12.44
C ASP A 388 -46.49 -15.06 11.49
N LYS A 389 -45.96 -14.24 10.57
CA LYS A 389 -46.77 -13.38 9.69
C LYS A 389 -46.83 -13.84 8.24
N GLY A 390 -46.03 -14.83 7.82
CA GLY A 390 -45.92 -15.23 6.41
C GLY A 390 -45.36 -14.12 5.52
N VAL A 391 -44.60 -13.18 6.10
CA VAL A 391 -44.07 -12.00 5.40
C VAL A 391 -42.59 -12.23 5.06
N LEU A 392 -42.26 -12.06 3.77
CA LEU A 392 -40.90 -12.21 3.25
C LEU A 392 -40.18 -10.86 3.21
N VAL A 393 -39.19 -10.68 4.08
CA VAL A 393 -38.30 -9.50 4.10
C VAL A 393 -36.85 -9.95 3.96
N ASP A 394 -36.11 -9.32 3.06
CA ASP A 394 -34.70 -9.64 2.83
C ASP A 394 -33.80 -9.01 3.91
N ALA A 395 -33.31 -9.83 4.84
CA ALA A 395 -32.32 -9.42 5.83
C ALA A 395 -30.86 -9.57 5.34
N VAL A 396 -30.63 -10.31 4.27
CA VAL A 396 -29.27 -10.65 3.82
C VAL A 396 -28.64 -9.46 3.13
N TYR A 397 -29.38 -8.77 2.27
CA TYR A 397 -28.84 -7.60 1.58
C TYR A 397 -28.37 -6.49 2.54
N PRO A 398 -29.21 -6.00 3.50
CA PRO A 398 -28.76 -5.01 4.48
C PRO A 398 -27.59 -5.50 5.34
N SER A 399 -27.55 -6.80 5.66
CA SER A 399 -26.45 -7.40 6.43
C SER A 399 -25.13 -7.40 5.68
N MET A 400 -25.14 -7.81 4.40
CA MET A 400 -23.95 -7.76 3.55
C MET A 400 -23.47 -6.32 3.32
N ALA A 401 -24.40 -5.40 3.09
CA ALA A 401 -24.09 -3.97 2.97
C ALA A 401 -23.43 -3.44 4.26
N THR A 402 -23.93 -3.83 5.43
CA THR A 402 -23.35 -3.46 6.73
C THR A 402 -21.90 -3.95 6.86
N VAL A 403 -21.62 -5.20 6.51
CA VAL A 403 -20.25 -5.76 6.52
C VAL A 403 -19.34 -5.01 5.53
N PHE A 404 -19.82 -4.75 4.31
CA PHE A 404 -19.05 -4.05 3.29
C PHE A 404 -18.70 -2.62 3.71
N ILE A 405 -19.66 -1.88 4.27
CA ILE A 405 -19.48 -0.53 4.78
C ILE A 405 -18.49 -0.51 5.96
N TYR A 406 -18.64 -1.43 6.91
CA TYR A 406 -17.71 -1.57 8.03
C TYR A 406 -16.27 -1.81 7.55
N SER A 407 -16.08 -2.76 6.62
CA SER A 407 -14.76 -3.06 6.07
C SER A 407 -14.16 -1.90 5.30
N ALA A 408 -14.96 -1.19 4.50
CA ALA A 408 -14.52 0.01 3.78
C ALA A 408 -14.07 1.12 4.74
N LEU A 409 -14.80 1.34 5.84
CA LEU A 409 -14.42 2.30 6.89
C LEU A 409 -13.15 1.89 7.61
N ALA A 410 -13.04 0.62 8.00
CA ALA A 410 -11.86 0.09 8.71
C ALA A 410 -10.60 0.23 7.84
N TYR A 411 -10.70 -0.11 6.56
CA TYR A 411 -9.58 -0.01 5.61
C TYR A 411 -9.22 1.45 5.29
N ALA A 412 -10.21 2.32 5.09
CA ALA A 412 -9.96 3.75 4.92
C ALA A 412 -9.29 4.37 6.16
N GLY A 413 -9.64 3.90 7.36
CA GLY A 413 -8.95 4.25 8.61
C GLY A 413 -7.49 3.84 8.61
N GLN A 414 -7.19 2.60 8.23
CA GLN A 414 -5.81 2.09 8.14
C GLN A 414 -4.96 2.86 7.12
N ILE A 415 -5.48 3.15 5.93
CA ILE A 415 -4.76 3.93 4.92
C ILE A 415 -4.43 5.34 5.45
N ALA A 416 -5.38 5.98 6.13
CA ALA A 416 -5.16 7.31 6.69
C ALA A 416 -4.09 7.30 7.79
N GLU A 417 -4.08 6.26 8.63
CA GLU A 417 -3.10 6.05 9.68
C GLU A 417 -1.69 5.77 9.11
N GLU A 418 -1.58 4.87 8.13
CA GLU A 418 -0.31 4.60 7.43
C GLU A 418 0.24 5.83 6.71
N GLY A 419 -0.63 6.61 6.07
CA GLY A 419 -0.24 7.85 5.38
C GLY A 419 0.40 8.85 6.33
N SER A 420 -0.15 8.98 7.54
CA SER A 420 0.38 9.87 8.58
C SER A 420 1.76 9.41 9.05
N LYS A 421 1.94 8.11 9.31
CA LYS A 421 3.25 7.54 9.71
C LYS A 421 4.32 7.72 8.62
N ARG A 422 3.97 7.46 7.35
CA ARG A 422 4.89 7.67 6.22
C ARG A 422 5.31 9.12 6.06
N GLN A 423 4.39 10.06 6.28
CA GLN A 423 4.69 11.49 6.22
C GLN A 423 5.70 11.91 7.31
N ILE A 424 5.54 11.43 8.54
CA ILE A 424 6.48 11.69 9.64
C ILE A 424 7.86 11.07 9.31
N ARG A 425 7.88 9.80 8.88
CA ARG A 425 9.12 9.12 8.50
C ARG A 425 9.88 9.93 7.46
N SER A 426 9.21 10.31 6.37
CA SER A 426 9.82 11.10 5.29
C SER A 426 10.27 12.49 5.70
N ALA A 427 9.65 13.12 6.71
CA ALA A 427 10.01 14.46 7.16
C ALA A 427 11.30 14.48 8.00
N PHE A 428 11.61 13.38 8.71
CA PHE A 428 12.73 13.32 9.66
C PHE A 428 13.89 12.42 9.24
N THR A 429 13.78 11.65 8.15
CA THR A 429 14.88 10.80 7.63
C THR A 429 16.19 11.56 7.40
N GLN A 430 16.13 12.85 7.07
CA GLN A 430 17.34 13.66 6.81
C GLN A 430 18.02 14.19 8.07
N TYR A 431 17.35 14.09 9.23
CA TYR A 431 17.76 14.74 10.47
C TYR A 431 18.12 13.74 11.58
N LEU A 432 17.60 12.52 11.51
CA LEU A 432 17.66 11.51 12.57
C LEU A 432 18.11 10.15 12.04
N SER A 433 18.72 9.36 12.93
CA SER A 433 19.03 7.96 12.66
C SER A 433 17.76 7.13 12.37
N PRO A 434 17.86 6.04 11.59
CA PRO A 434 16.70 5.20 11.25
C PRO A 434 15.90 4.74 12.47
N GLU A 435 16.58 4.42 13.58
CA GLU A 435 15.93 3.99 14.82
C GLU A 435 15.10 5.12 15.46
N LEU A 436 15.64 6.34 15.52
CA LEU A 436 14.92 7.49 16.10
C LEU A 436 13.73 7.91 15.23
N VAL A 437 13.84 7.77 13.90
CA VAL A 437 12.72 8.01 12.98
C VAL A 437 11.59 7.01 13.20
N GLU A 438 11.91 5.73 13.43
CA GLU A 438 10.90 4.70 13.71
C GLU A 438 10.21 4.95 15.05
N ARG A 439 10.96 5.25 16.11
CA ARG A 439 10.39 5.65 17.41
C ARG A 439 9.47 6.88 17.28
N LEU A 440 9.85 7.88 16.48
CA LEU A 440 9.06 9.07 16.25
C LEU A 440 7.78 8.79 15.43
N ALA A 441 7.84 7.86 14.48
CA ALA A 441 6.67 7.45 13.68
C ALA A 441 5.65 6.64 14.51
N ASP A 442 6.10 5.95 15.55
CA ASP A 442 5.24 5.20 16.45
C ASP A 442 4.64 6.05 17.58
N GLU A 443 5.33 7.09 18.03
CA GLU A 443 4.87 8.00 19.09
C GLU A 443 4.77 9.47 18.63
N PRO A 444 3.84 9.81 17.73
CA PRO A 444 3.71 11.16 17.18
C PRO A 444 3.31 12.23 18.21
N ASP A 445 2.73 11.83 19.34
CA ASP A 445 2.29 12.75 20.41
C ASP A 445 3.46 13.44 21.15
N GLN A 446 4.68 12.91 21.03
CA GLN A 446 5.87 13.56 21.59
C GLN A 446 6.34 14.76 20.75
N LEU A 447 5.89 14.88 19.50
CA LEU A 447 6.37 15.89 18.56
C LEU A 447 5.54 17.20 18.66
N ARG A 448 6.17 18.26 19.17
CA ARG A 448 5.57 19.62 19.17
C ARG A 448 6.17 20.49 18.07
N LEU A 449 5.49 20.56 16.93
CA LEU A 449 5.96 21.31 15.76
C LEU A 449 5.90 22.85 15.91
N GLY A 450 5.13 23.35 16.88
CA GLY A 450 4.86 24.78 17.09
C GLY A 450 5.96 25.58 17.80
N GLY A 451 7.14 24.98 18.01
CA GLY A 451 8.21 25.57 18.81
C GLY A 451 8.05 25.23 20.29
N GLU A 452 9.06 24.61 20.88
CA GLU A 452 9.16 24.38 22.31
C GLU A 452 10.50 24.91 22.85
N VAL A 453 10.47 25.44 24.07
CA VAL A 453 11.70 25.82 24.78
C VAL A 453 12.21 24.58 25.48
N ARG A 454 13.46 24.21 25.21
CA ARG A 454 14.06 22.98 25.70
C ARG A 454 15.55 23.18 25.96
N ASP A 455 16.06 22.45 26.94
CA ASP A 455 17.49 22.40 27.20
C ASP A 455 18.16 21.44 26.21
N LEU A 456 19.08 21.94 25.40
CA LEU A 456 19.75 21.18 24.35
C LEU A 456 21.26 21.28 24.52
N SER A 457 21.97 20.18 24.23
CA SER A 457 23.40 20.24 23.90
C SER A 457 23.53 20.58 22.43
N VAL A 458 24.28 21.62 22.08
CA VAL A 458 24.49 22.05 20.70
C VAL A 458 25.97 21.95 20.38
N MET A 459 26.28 21.33 19.25
CA MET A 459 27.64 21.14 18.73
C MET A 459 27.82 21.88 17.40
N PHE A 460 28.96 22.55 17.28
CA PHE A 460 29.51 23.00 16.00
C PHE A 460 30.86 22.31 15.79
N ALA A 461 31.06 21.75 14.60
CA ALA A 461 32.33 21.18 14.18
C ALA A 461 32.74 21.83 12.86
N ASP A 462 34.00 22.24 12.72
CA ASP A 462 34.52 22.87 11.49
C ASP A 462 35.93 22.35 11.13
N ILE A 463 36.27 22.36 9.85
CA ILE A 463 37.56 21.90 9.34
C ILE A 463 38.59 23.03 9.48
N ARG A 464 39.70 22.76 10.17
CA ARG A 464 40.78 23.73 10.31
C ARG A 464 41.50 23.95 8.99
N GLY A 465 41.60 25.23 8.60
CA GLY A 465 42.34 25.61 7.40
C GLY A 465 41.66 25.19 6.09
N PHE A 466 40.35 24.94 6.12
CA PHE A 466 39.57 24.51 4.97
C PHE A 466 39.74 25.40 3.74
N THR A 467 39.78 26.73 3.90
CA THR A 467 39.99 27.65 2.77
C THR A 467 41.24 27.28 1.97
N THR A 468 42.36 27.03 2.65
CA THR A 468 43.62 26.59 2.02
C THR A 468 43.51 25.21 1.40
N ILE A 469 42.69 24.30 1.97
CA ILE A 469 42.43 22.99 1.38
C ILE A 469 41.59 23.14 0.10
N SER A 470 40.49 23.89 0.15
CA SER A 470 39.58 24.12 -0.98
C SER A 470 40.27 24.81 -2.16
N GLU A 471 41.18 25.75 -1.91
CA GLU A 471 42.00 26.41 -2.94
C GLU A 471 42.89 25.42 -3.70
N ARG A 472 43.35 24.33 -3.05
CA ARG A 472 44.13 23.27 -3.72
C ARG A 472 43.29 22.46 -4.71
N PHE A 473 41.96 22.49 -4.58
CA PHE A 473 41.03 21.81 -5.49
C PHE A 473 40.34 22.79 -6.46
N ALA A 474 40.88 24.00 -6.66
CA ALA A 474 40.30 24.99 -7.56
C ALA A 474 40.08 24.46 -8.99
N ASP A 475 40.98 23.60 -9.47
CA ASP A 475 40.92 22.96 -10.79
C ASP A 475 40.22 21.57 -10.78
N ASP A 476 39.82 21.06 -9.60
CA ASP A 476 39.14 19.75 -9.39
C ASP A 476 37.95 19.84 -8.40
N PRO A 477 36.82 20.46 -8.81
CA PRO A 477 35.63 20.58 -7.94
C PRO A 477 35.00 19.23 -7.55
N THR A 478 35.14 18.22 -8.40
CA THR A 478 34.63 16.85 -8.15
C THR A 478 35.44 16.17 -7.04
N GLY A 479 36.76 16.34 -7.04
CA GLY A 479 37.64 15.88 -5.97
C GLY A 479 37.32 16.52 -4.62
N LEU A 480 37.08 17.84 -4.58
CA LEU A 480 36.67 18.53 -3.36
C LEU A 480 35.35 17.99 -2.81
N THR A 481 34.36 17.76 -3.69
CA THR A 481 33.05 17.20 -3.29
C THR A 481 33.21 15.79 -2.72
N THR A 482 34.09 14.98 -3.30
CA THR A 482 34.39 13.63 -2.84
C THR A 482 35.06 13.65 -1.46
N LEU A 483 36.05 14.52 -1.26
CA LEU A 483 36.71 14.72 0.03
C LEU A 483 35.70 15.19 1.10
N MET A 484 34.84 16.14 0.75
CA MET A 484 33.79 16.62 1.66
C MET A 484 32.82 15.52 2.06
N ASN A 485 32.36 14.68 1.12
CA ASN A 485 31.48 13.57 1.46
C ASN A 485 32.19 12.52 2.33
N ARG A 486 33.45 12.19 2.03
CA ARG A 486 34.27 11.27 2.85
C ARG A 486 34.52 11.79 4.26
N PHE A 487 34.61 13.11 4.42
CA PHE A 487 34.71 13.76 5.73
C PHE A 487 33.35 13.80 6.45
N LEU A 488 32.31 14.34 5.81
CA LEU A 488 31.02 14.56 6.45
C LEU A 488 30.31 13.27 6.84
N THR A 489 30.54 12.15 6.12
CA THR A 489 29.90 10.87 6.42
C THR A 489 30.23 10.36 7.83
N PRO A 490 31.50 10.10 8.21
CA PRO A 490 31.83 9.66 9.57
C PRO A 490 31.50 10.71 10.64
N MET A 491 31.53 12.01 10.32
CA MET A 491 31.07 13.03 11.28
C MET A 491 29.56 12.93 11.54
N SER A 492 28.78 12.71 10.49
CA SER A 492 27.32 12.58 10.57
C SER A 492 26.93 11.30 11.30
N ASP A 493 27.62 10.19 11.00
CA ASP A 493 27.40 8.90 11.66
C ASP A 493 27.70 9.01 13.16
N ALA A 494 28.81 9.66 13.55
CA ALA A 494 29.14 9.90 14.96
C ALA A 494 28.05 10.70 15.72
N VAL A 495 27.34 11.62 15.07
CA VAL A 495 26.17 12.31 15.64
C VAL A 495 24.98 11.38 15.74
N MET A 496 24.61 10.73 14.63
CA MET A 496 23.39 9.93 14.52
C MET A 496 23.42 8.67 15.39
N ASP A 497 24.57 8.02 15.51
CA ASP A 497 24.77 6.80 16.31
C ASP A 497 24.67 7.08 17.82
N ASN A 498 24.93 8.32 18.23
CA ASN A 498 24.84 8.77 19.62
C ASN A 498 23.61 9.68 19.83
N ALA A 499 22.50 9.35 19.18
CA ALA A 499 21.19 9.97 19.35
C ALA A 499 21.11 11.49 19.08
N GLY A 500 22.05 12.03 18.30
CA GLY A 500 22.05 13.43 17.89
C GLY A 500 21.19 13.69 16.64
N THR A 501 20.75 14.93 16.52
CA THR A 501 20.00 15.44 15.37
C THR A 501 20.88 16.41 14.59
N ILE A 502 21.12 16.11 13.31
CA ILE A 502 21.88 17.00 12.42
C ILE A 502 20.96 18.13 11.98
N ASP A 503 21.30 19.37 12.32
CA ASP A 503 20.50 20.54 11.95
C ASP A 503 20.73 20.93 10.49
N LYS A 504 22.01 21.16 10.14
CA LYS A 504 22.44 21.53 8.79
C LYS A 504 23.95 21.45 8.63
N TYR A 505 24.38 21.41 7.37
CA TYR A 505 25.76 21.65 6.94
C TYR A 505 25.90 23.11 6.47
N ILE A 506 26.90 23.83 6.96
CA ILE A 506 27.19 25.23 6.64
C ILE A 506 28.60 25.30 6.05
N GLY A 507 28.75 24.96 4.78
CA GLY A 507 30.06 24.84 4.14
C GLY A 507 30.83 23.61 4.67
N ASP A 508 31.96 23.86 5.31
CA ASP A 508 32.82 22.94 6.06
C ASP A 508 32.33 22.66 7.48
N CYS A 509 31.37 23.46 7.97
CA CYS A 509 30.85 23.33 9.32
C CYS A 509 29.63 22.38 9.41
N LEU A 510 29.60 21.55 10.45
CA LEU A 510 28.48 20.71 10.86
C LEU A 510 27.86 21.25 12.14
N MET A 511 26.53 21.46 12.13
CA MET A 511 25.75 21.81 13.32
C MET A 511 24.82 20.66 13.71
N ALA A 512 24.89 20.24 14.97
CA ALA A 512 24.04 19.19 15.53
C ALA A 512 23.55 19.55 16.94
N PHE A 513 22.45 18.93 17.36
CA PHE A 513 21.93 19.08 18.71
C PHE A 513 21.33 17.78 19.26
N TRP A 514 21.30 17.66 20.58
CA TRP A 514 20.74 16.52 21.32
C TRP A 514 19.57 16.96 22.20
N ASN A 515 18.76 16.01 22.65
CA ASN A 515 17.51 16.23 23.40
C ASN A 515 16.39 16.91 22.59
N ALA A 516 16.35 16.75 21.26
CA ALA A 516 15.19 17.05 20.43
C ALA A 516 15.29 16.30 19.09
N PRO A 517 14.19 15.79 18.50
CA PRO A 517 12.80 15.91 18.97
C PRO A 517 12.44 14.99 20.14
N LEU A 518 13.22 13.93 20.37
CA LEU A 518 12.97 12.94 21.44
C LEU A 518 13.68 13.35 22.73
N ASN A 519 13.14 12.91 23.89
CA ASN A 519 13.74 13.14 25.21
C ASN A 519 15.00 12.28 25.40
N ASP A 520 16.10 12.96 25.69
CA ASP A 520 17.40 12.36 26.01
C ASP A 520 17.96 13.05 27.26
N PRO A 521 17.87 12.42 28.46
CA PRO A 521 18.44 12.96 29.69
C PRO A 521 19.98 13.03 29.70
N GLU A 522 20.66 12.26 28.86
CA GLU A 522 22.13 12.17 28.80
C GLU A 522 22.71 12.96 27.62
N HIS A 523 21.95 13.93 27.10
CA HIS A 523 22.30 14.71 25.91
C HIS A 523 23.64 15.45 25.98
N GLY A 524 24.09 15.88 27.17
CA GLY A 524 25.44 16.42 27.39
C GLY A 524 26.52 15.38 27.12
N ARG A 525 26.35 14.20 27.70
CA ARG A 525 27.25 13.05 27.55
C ARG A 525 27.31 12.54 26.12
N ASN A 526 26.15 12.36 25.48
CA ASN A 526 26.06 11.89 24.10
C ASN A 526 26.75 12.84 23.12
N ALA A 527 26.61 14.16 23.31
CA ALA A 527 27.33 15.15 22.51
C ALA A 527 28.86 15.02 22.67
N CYS A 528 29.36 14.83 23.89
CA CYS A 528 30.80 14.63 24.14
C CYS A 528 31.31 13.32 23.52
N ILE A 529 30.55 12.24 23.59
CA ILE A 529 30.89 10.96 22.96
C ILE A 529 30.94 11.11 21.43
N SER A 530 29.95 11.79 20.83
CA SER A 530 29.99 12.11 19.40
C SER A 530 31.24 12.87 19.00
N ALA A 531 31.67 13.85 19.80
CA ALA A 531 32.90 14.59 19.50
C ALA A 531 34.14 13.70 19.55
N MET A 532 34.24 12.79 20.51
CA MET A 532 35.34 11.81 20.57
C MET A 532 35.31 10.85 19.36
N ALA A 533 34.12 10.32 19.03
CA ALA A 533 33.92 9.45 17.88
C ALA A 533 34.25 10.16 16.53
N MET A 534 33.96 11.45 16.41
CA MET A 534 34.38 12.27 15.27
C MET A 534 35.91 12.30 15.13
N TYR A 535 36.66 12.47 16.23
CA TYR A 535 38.12 12.43 16.19
C TYR A 535 38.67 11.05 15.81
N GLU A 536 38.05 9.97 16.30
CA GLU A 536 38.41 8.61 15.90
C GLU A 536 38.15 8.36 14.42
N GLY A 537 36.97 8.74 13.91
CA GLY A 537 36.64 8.66 12.49
C GLY A 537 37.57 9.50 11.61
N LEU A 538 37.93 10.70 12.08
CA LEU A 538 38.89 11.56 11.39
C LEU A 538 40.31 10.97 11.37
N LYS A 539 40.71 10.26 12.43
CA LYS A 539 42.01 9.56 12.47
C LYS A 539 42.07 8.46 11.42
N VAL A 540 41.00 7.67 11.26
CA VAL A 540 40.88 6.65 10.22
C VAL A 540 40.92 7.29 8.83
N LEU A 541 40.10 8.31 8.59
CA LEU A 541 40.08 9.00 7.29
C LEU A 541 41.45 9.61 6.95
N ASN A 542 42.12 10.23 7.91
CA ASN A 542 43.48 10.76 7.70
C ASN A 542 44.51 9.66 7.41
N GLN A 543 44.34 8.48 7.99
CA GLN A 543 45.18 7.34 7.68
C GLN A 543 44.93 6.87 6.24
N GLU A 544 43.67 6.72 5.82
CA GLU A 544 43.33 6.41 4.43
C GLU A 544 43.89 7.45 3.44
N LEU A 545 43.70 8.74 3.72
CA LEU A 545 44.21 9.82 2.88
C LEU A 545 45.75 9.85 2.84
N ARG A 546 46.43 9.45 3.92
CA ARG A 546 47.88 9.29 3.95
C ARG A 546 48.30 8.07 3.15
N ASP A 547 47.63 6.93 3.33
CA ASP A 547 47.90 5.68 2.64
C ASP A 547 47.73 5.87 1.12
N GLU A 548 46.62 6.48 0.69
CA GLU A 548 46.35 6.87 -0.71
C GLU A 548 47.42 7.82 -1.26
N ALA A 549 47.81 8.84 -0.49
CA ALA A 549 48.86 9.74 -0.90
C ALA A 549 50.23 9.08 -0.90
N SER A 550 50.49 8.07 -0.07
CA SER A 550 51.71 7.26 -0.12
C SER A 550 51.67 6.14 -1.14
N ASP A 551 50.51 5.76 -1.68
CA ASP A 551 50.39 4.91 -2.88
C ASP A 551 50.58 5.76 -4.15
N GLU A 552 50.15 7.03 -4.14
CA GLU A 552 50.39 8.00 -5.22
C GLU A 552 51.81 8.62 -5.19
N GLU A 553 52.40 8.85 -4.00
CA GLU A 553 53.80 9.26 -3.80
C GLU A 553 54.75 8.04 -3.72
N GLY A 554 54.21 6.83 -3.56
CA GLY A 554 54.92 5.55 -3.47
C GLY A 554 55.09 4.82 -4.80
N GLY A 555 55.34 5.57 -5.86
CA GLY A 555 56.32 5.12 -6.86
C GLY A 555 57.70 5.06 -6.21
N ASP A 556 57.92 4.16 -5.26
CA ASP A 556 59.21 3.92 -4.64
C ASP A 556 60.20 3.51 -5.75
N THR A 557 61.07 4.45 -6.11
CA THR A 557 62.19 4.24 -7.04
C THR A 557 63.16 3.12 -6.61
N ASN A 558 62.93 2.44 -5.49
CA ASN A 558 63.67 1.27 -5.04
C ASN A 558 62.91 -0.05 -4.97
N ASN A 559 61.60 -0.13 -5.26
CA ASN A 559 60.84 -1.38 -5.13
C ASN A 559 60.30 -1.99 -6.45
N HIS A 560 60.79 -1.54 -7.60
CA HIS A 560 60.61 -2.25 -8.87
C HIS A 560 61.60 -3.41 -8.97
N ALA A 561 61.37 -4.45 -8.16
CA ALA A 561 62.22 -5.63 -8.09
C ALA A 561 62.39 -6.27 -9.48
N ASP A 562 61.35 -6.29 -10.30
CA ASP A 562 61.38 -6.86 -11.65
C ASP A 562 62.16 -5.98 -12.62
N TYR A 563 62.12 -4.65 -12.49
CA TYR A 563 63.00 -3.74 -13.27
C TYR A 563 64.49 -3.94 -12.92
N GLN A 564 64.82 -4.06 -11.63
CA GLN A 564 66.20 -4.31 -11.20
C GLN A 564 66.64 -5.72 -11.61
N LEU A 565 65.76 -6.71 -11.47
CA LEU A 565 65.99 -8.09 -11.90
C LEU A 565 66.18 -8.15 -13.42
N ALA A 566 65.40 -7.42 -14.20
CA ALA A 566 65.58 -7.29 -15.64
C ALA A 566 66.95 -6.72 -15.99
N LYS A 567 67.42 -5.71 -15.25
CA LYS A 567 68.77 -5.14 -15.43
C LYS A 567 69.86 -6.17 -15.08
N THR A 568 69.68 -7.00 -14.06
CA THR A 568 70.62 -8.08 -13.73
C THR A 568 70.67 -9.17 -14.79
N TYR A 569 69.52 -9.64 -15.29
CA TYR A 569 69.45 -10.61 -16.39
C TYR A 569 69.99 -10.05 -17.70
N GLY A 570 69.74 -8.77 -18.00
CA GLY A 570 70.22 -8.11 -19.22
C GLY A 570 71.73 -7.89 -19.23
N LEU A 571 72.34 -7.60 -18.08
CA LEU A 571 73.78 -7.34 -17.94
C LEU A 571 74.59 -8.57 -17.48
N GLY A 572 73.95 -9.66 -17.06
CA GLY A 572 74.61 -10.85 -16.52
C GLY A 572 75.28 -10.64 -15.16
N ILE A 573 74.76 -9.71 -14.33
CA ILE A 573 75.34 -9.37 -13.04
C ILE A 573 74.75 -10.31 -11.98
N GLY A 574 75.52 -11.29 -11.52
CA GLY A 574 75.11 -12.27 -10.49
C GLY A 574 74.20 -13.40 -10.99
N VAL A 575 73.76 -13.36 -12.26
CA VAL A 575 72.97 -14.39 -12.96
C VAL A 575 73.47 -14.58 -14.39
N THR A 576 73.23 -15.73 -15.02
CA THR A 576 73.54 -15.93 -16.45
C THR A 576 72.76 -14.94 -17.29
N GLN A 577 73.42 -14.29 -18.26
CA GLN A 577 72.78 -13.29 -19.11
C GLN A 577 71.64 -13.91 -19.91
N ASP A 578 70.44 -13.35 -19.78
CA ASP A 578 69.23 -13.77 -20.48
C ASP A 578 68.46 -12.52 -20.91
N LYS A 579 68.66 -12.12 -22.17
CA LYS A 579 68.03 -10.92 -22.73
C LYS A 579 66.53 -11.09 -22.95
N ALA A 580 66.05 -12.30 -23.25
CA ALA A 580 64.63 -12.56 -23.46
C ALA A 580 63.87 -12.47 -22.13
N LYS A 581 64.44 -13.02 -21.06
CA LYS A 581 63.86 -12.91 -19.72
C LYS A 581 63.90 -11.47 -19.18
N ALA A 582 64.98 -10.74 -19.45
CA ALA A 582 65.05 -9.31 -19.12
C ALA A 582 63.97 -8.50 -19.86
N PHE A 583 63.68 -8.84 -21.11
CA PHE A 583 62.65 -8.19 -21.90
C PHE A 583 61.24 -8.41 -21.34
N GLU A 584 60.87 -9.65 -20.98
CA GLU A 584 59.55 -9.93 -20.39
C GLU A 584 59.33 -9.18 -19.06
N LEU A 585 60.36 -9.13 -18.20
CA LEU A 585 60.28 -8.39 -16.94
C LEU A 585 60.16 -6.87 -17.17
N LEU A 586 60.88 -6.32 -18.15
CA LEU A 586 60.72 -4.91 -18.55
C LEU A 586 59.33 -4.62 -19.10
N ARG A 587 58.72 -5.58 -19.81
CA ARG A 587 57.39 -5.43 -20.41
C ARG A 587 56.32 -5.31 -19.35
N VAL A 588 56.33 -6.18 -18.35
CA VAL A 588 55.39 -6.14 -17.21
C VAL A 588 55.45 -4.81 -16.49
N GLU A 589 56.67 -4.34 -16.16
CA GLU A 589 56.86 -3.07 -15.45
C GLU A 589 56.51 -1.84 -16.31
N ALA A 590 56.73 -1.91 -17.63
CA ALA A 590 56.38 -0.84 -18.56
C ALA A 590 54.87 -0.73 -18.79
N GLU A 591 54.17 -1.88 -18.90
CA GLU A 591 52.71 -1.97 -18.95
C GLU A 591 52.09 -1.48 -17.62
N GLY A 592 52.76 -1.69 -16.50
CA GLY A 592 52.42 -1.14 -15.18
C GLY A 592 52.65 0.38 -15.03
N GLY A 593 53.07 1.07 -16.10
CA GLY A 593 53.18 2.53 -16.12
C GLY A 593 54.55 3.09 -15.73
N TYR A 594 55.53 2.26 -15.34
CA TYR A 594 56.80 2.76 -14.80
C TYR A 594 57.68 3.44 -15.87
N PRO A 595 57.98 4.76 -15.78
CA PRO A 595 58.67 5.49 -16.85
C PRO A 595 60.07 4.97 -17.20
N ASN A 596 60.82 4.48 -16.20
CA ASN A 596 62.16 3.91 -16.43
C ASN A 596 62.09 2.57 -17.17
N ALA A 597 61.08 1.74 -16.87
CA ALA A 597 60.85 0.49 -17.58
C ALA A 597 60.36 0.74 -19.01
N GLN A 598 59.39 1.65 -19.22
CA GLN A 598 58.93 2.08 -20.54
C GLN A 598 60.07 2.61 -21.40
N TYR A 599 60.94 3.46 -20.86
CA TYR A 599 62.14 3.93 -21.56
C TYR A 599 63.10 2.79 -21.93
N SER A 600 63.30 1.84 -21.01
CA SER A 600 64.22 0.71 -21.20
C SER A 600 63.66 -0.31 -22.19
N LEU A 601 62.35 -0.53 -22.20
CA LEU A 601 61.63 -1.35 -23.16
C LEU A 601 61.67 -0.71 -24.56
N GLY A 602 61.48 0.61 -24.65
CA GLY A 602 61.66 1.36 -25.90
C GLY A 602 63.08 1.23 -26.47
N LYS A 603 64.11 1.14 -25.63
CA LYS A 603 65.48 0.81 -26.08
C LYS A 603 65.61 -0.63 -26.55
N ALA A 604 65.02 -1.58 -25.83
CA ALA A 604 65.11 -3.00 -26.17
C ALA A 604 64.52 -3.28 -27.57
N TYR A 605 63.36 -2.70 -27.88
CA TYR A 605 62.77 -2.74 -29.23
C TYR A 605 63.63 -2.04 -30.29
N ARG A 606 64.26 -0.91 -29.95
CA ARG A 606 65.15 -0.18 -30.88
C ARG A 606 66.37 -1.00 -31.28
N ASP A 607 67.00 -1.65 -30.30
CA ASP A 607 68.29 -2.32 -30.42
C ASP A 607 68.14 -3.82 -30.76
N GLY A 608 66.93 -4.38 -30.66
CA GLY A 608 66.67 -5.83 -30.85
C GLY A 608 67.18 -6.67 -29.67
N ASP A 609 67.21 -6.09 -28.46
CA ASP A 609 67.74 -6.74 -27.26
C ASP A 609 66.66 -7.57 -26.57
N GLY A 610 66.65 -8.88 -26.83
CA GLY A 610 65.69 -9.82 -26.24
C GLY A 610 64.34 -9.91 -26.96
N VAL A 611 64.15 -9.10 -28.02
CA VAL A 611 62.96 -9.07 -28.88
C VAL A 611 63.39 -8.76 -30.32
N GLU A 612 62.54 -9.06 -31.31
CA GLU A 612 62.75 -8.60 -32.68
C GLU A 612 62.74 -7.05 -32.74
N ARG A 613 63.64 -6.50 -33.55
CA ARG A 613 63.80 -5.05 -33.66
C ARG A 613 62.56 -4.40 -34.26
N ASP A 614 61.93 -3.51 -33.50
CA ASP A 614 60.71 -2.78 -33.89
C ASP A 614 60.86 -1.30 -33.54
N ILE A 615 60.96 -0.45 -34.57
CA ILE A 615 61.17 0.99 -34.39
C ILE A 615 59.87 1.72 -34.05
N GLU A 616 58.70 1.20 -34.43
CA GLU A 616 57.39 1.78 -34.13
C GLU A 616 57.00 1.51 -32.67
N ALA A 617 57.18 0.26 -32.21
CA ALA A 617 56.99 -0.10 -30.81
C ALA A 617 57.95 0.70 -29.91
N ALA A 618 59.21 0.85 -30.33
CA ALA A 618 60.17 1.68 -29.62
C ALA A 618 59.67 3.12 -29.44
N ALA A 619 59.19 3.75 -30.52
CA ALA A 619 58.70 5.12 -30.47
C ALA A 619 57.46 5.27 -29.57
N THR A 620 56.55 4.30 -29.61
CA THR A 620 55.36 4.27 -28.74
C THR A 620 55.74 4.26 -27.26
N TRP A 621 56.69 3.41 -26.86
CA TRP A 621 57.14 3.35 -25.47
C TRP A 621 57.96 4.56 -25.03
N PHE A 622 58.72 5.19 -25.95
CA PHE A 622 59.36 6.47 -25.65
C PHE A 622 58.34 7.60 -25.49
N LEU A 623 57.24 7.60 -26.23
CA LEU A 623 56.19 8.60 -26.07
C LEU A 623 55.49 8.45 -24.71
N ALA A 624 55.11 7.23 -24.33
CA ALA A 624 54.49 6.94 -23.03
C ALA A 624 55.36 7.42 -21.85
N ALA A 625 56.68 7.16 -21.90
CA ALA A 625 57.60 7.66 -20.88
C ALA A 625 57.81 9.19 -20.95
N ALA A 626 57.72 9.79 -22.14
CA ALA A 626 57.90 11.23 -22.35
C ALA A 626 56.73 12.06 -21.80
N GLU A 627 55.50 11.56 -21.96
CA GLU A 627 54.26 12.17 -21.42
C GLU A 627 54.26 12.22 -19.88
N GLN A 628 54.93 11.26 -19.25
CA GLN A 628 55.15 11.22 -17.80
C GLN A 628 56.34 12.06 -17.32
N GLY A 629 56.98 12.85 -18.20
CA GLY A 629 58.08 13.75 -17.80
C GLY A 629 59.48 13.16 -17.85
N TYR A 630 59.68 11.94 -18.39
CA TYR A 630 61.02 11.35 -18.42
C TYR A 630 61.92 12.00 -19.48
N ALA A 631 62.81 12.90 -19.04
CA ALA A 631 63.62 13.76 -19.93
C ALA A 631 64.42 13.02 -21.02
N LYS A 632 64.96 11.82 -20.71
CA LYS A 632 65.68 11.02 -21.71
C LYS A 632 64.72 10.44 -22.76
N ALA A 633 63.49 10.10 -22.39
CA ALA A 633 62.46 9.66 -23.34
C ALA A 633 61.98 10.82 -24.21
N GLN A 634 61.70 11.98 -23.61
CA GLN A 634 61.35 13.23 -24.32
C GLN A 634 62.39 13.58 -25.40
N ARG A 635 63.68 13.51 -25.05
CA ARG A 635 64.76 13.69 -26.04
C ARG A 635 64.75 12.64 -27.16
N ASN A 636 64.50 11.38 -26.80
CA ASN A 636 64.51 10.27 -27.76
C ASN A 636 63.30 10.29 -28.71
N ILE A 637 62.11 10.66 -28.22
CA ILE A 637 60.92 10.78 -29.07
C ILE A 637 60.98 12.06 -29.91
N GLY A 638 61.50 13.17 -29.34
CA GLY A 638 61.72 14.42 -30.07
C GLY A 638 62.63 14.23 -31.28
N ALA A 639 63.78 13.57 -31.10
CA ALA A 639 64.70 13.27 -32.20
C ALA A 639 64.11 12.33 -33.27
N ARG A 640 63.19 11.44 -32.90
CA ARG A 640 62.52 10.52 -33.84
C ARG A 640 61.46 11.23 -34.67
N LEU A 641 60.65 12.09 -34.04
CA LEU A 641 59.65 12.91 -34.74
C LEU A 641 60.32 13.86 -35.75
N LEU A 642 61.50 14.41 -35.43
CA LEU A 642 62.25 15.21 -36.40
C LEU A 642 62.75 14.43 -37.62
N ARG A 643 63.05 13.13 -37.46
CA ARG A 643 63.64 12.27 -38.50
C ARG A 643 62.65 11.32 -39.18
N GLY A 644 61.42 11.20 -38.68
CA GLY A 644 60.43 10.24 -39.15
C GLY A 644 60.77 8.77 -38.83
N GLU A 645 61.49 8.52 -37.72
CA GLU A 645 61.96 7.17 -37.35
C GLU A 645 60.94 6.43 -36.47
N GLY A 646 60.13 5.54 -37.06
CA GLY A 646 59.08 4.76 -36.36
C GLY A 646 57.85 5.54 -35.95
N VAL A 647 57.79 6.82 -36.31
CA VAL A 647 56.66 7.73 -36.17
C VAL A 647 56.67 8.66 -37.37
N ALA A 648 55.50 9.19 -37.75
CA ALA A 648 55.42 10.19 -38.81
C ALA A 648 56.29 11.40 -38.46
N GLN A 649 56.97 11.96 -39.47
CA GLN A 649 57.82 13.12 -39.26
C GLN A 649 56.97 14.34 -38.86
N ASP A 650 57.27 14.92 -37.70
CA ASP A 650 56.63 16.12 -37.18
C ASP A 650 57.68 17.03 -36.54
N ASN A 651 58.01 18.10 -37.28
CA ASN A 651 59.04 19.05 -36.87
C ASN A 651 58.62 19.91 -35.67
N LEU A 652 57.31 20.19 -35.51
CA LEU A 652 56.80 20.99 -34.39
C LEU A 652 56.76 20.16 -33.12
N ALA A 653 56.16 18.97 -33.16
CA ALA A 653 56.10 18.07 -32.02
C ALA A 653 57.51 17.61 -31.60
N GLY A 654 58.38 17.31 -32.56
CA GLY A 654 59.76 16.91 -32.31
C GLY A 654 60.57 17.98 -31.59
N LEU A 655 60.49 19.24 -32.05
CA LEU A 655 61.18 20.36 -31.41
C LEU A 655 60.55 20.74 -30.06
N SER A 656 59.24 20.55 -29.89
CA SER A 656 58.55 20.78 -28.62
C SER A 656 59.03 19.82 -27.55
N TRP A 657 59.11 18.52 -27.84
CA TRP A 657 59.64 17.53 -26.90
C TRP A 657 61.11 17.77 -26.53
N LEU A 658 61.95 18.19 -27.48
CA LEU A 658 63.33 18.59 -27.19
C LEU A 658 63.40 19.83 -26.30
N SER A 659 62.54 20.81 -26.55
CA SER A 659 62.44 22.05 -25.74
C SER A 659 61.96 21.76 -24.32
N ILE A 660 61.02 20.84 -24.15
CA ILE A 660 60.57 20.36 -22.83
C ILE A 660 61.74 19.67 -22.10
N ALA A 661 62.46 18.76 -22.77
CA ALA A 661 63.60 18.05 -22.17
C ALA A 661 64.78 18.97 -21.82
N ALA A 662 65.04 19.99 -22.64
CA ALA A 662 66.09 20.98 -22.39
C ALA A 662 65.76 21.88 -21.19
N ARG A 663 64.50 22.30 -21.04
CA ARG A 663 64.02 23.02 -19.85
C ARG A 663 64.10 22.18 -18.58
N GLY A 664 63.94 20.86 -18.71
CA GLY A 664 64.21 19.88 -17.66
C GLY A 664 65.69 19.70 -17.30
N GLY A 665 66.60 20.48 -17.89
CA GLY A 665 68.02 20.51 -17.54
C GLY A 665 68.85 19.38 -18.16
N LEU A 666 68.38 18.71 -19.23
CA LEU A 666 69.13 17.67 -19.92
C LEU A 666 70.06 18.27 -21.00
N PRO A 667 71.40 18.31 -20.81
CA PRO A 667 72.30 19.02 -21.73
C PRO A 667 72.31 18.44 -23.15
N SER A 668 72.10 17.12 -23.27
CA SER A 668 72.00 16.45 -24.57
C SER A 668 70.70 16.77 -25.33
N ALA A 669 69.66 17.23 -24.63
CA ALA A 669 68.44 17.74 -25.26
C ALA A 669 68.62 19.19 -25.72
N GLU A 670 69.28 20.04 -24.92
CA GLU A 670 69.60 21.42 -25.31
C GLU A 670 70.47 21.47 -26.57
N ALA A 671 71.51 20.63 -26.64
CA ALA A 671 72.35 20.52 -27.84
C ALA A 671 71.55 20.07 -29.07
N ALA A 672 70.66 19.08 -28.91
CA ALA A 672 69.82 18.57 -30.00
C ALA A 672 68.73 19.58 -30.42
N GLN A 673 68.16 20.32 -29.47
CA GLN A 673 67.22 21.42 -29.71
C GLN A 673 67.90 22.52 -30.53
N ASN A 674 69.09 22.97 -30.11
CA ASN A 674 69.83 24.03 -30.80
C ASN A 674 70.22 23.62 -32.22
N ALA A 675 70.64 22.37 -32.42
CA ALA A 675 70.94 21.83 -33.75
C ALA A 675 69.69 21.80 -34.65
N ALA A 676 68.56 21.31 -34.15
CA ALA A 676 67.31 21.26 -34.91
C ALA A 676 66.72 22.64 -35.19
N ALA A 677 66.80 23.57 -34.24
CA ALA A 677 66.30 24.94 -34.38
C ALA A 677 67.06 25.73 -35.46
N ALA A 678 68.34 25.39 -35.74
CA ALA A 678 69.12 26.02 -36.80
C ALA A 678 68.64 25.64 -38.22
N GLU A 679 67.99 24.48 -38.37
CA GLU A 679 67.56 23.95 -39.68
C GLU A 679 66.06 24.17 -39.97
N LEU A 680 65.28 24.63 -38.98
CA LEU A 680 63.82 24.76 -39.06
C LEU A 680 63.35 26.22 -39.16
N PRO A 681 62.18 26.49 -39.80
CA PRO A 681 61.60 27.83 -39.85
C PRO A 681 61.34 28.42 -38.47
N THR A 682 61.63 29.71 -38.29
CA THR A 682 61.46 30.44 -37.02
C THR A 682 60.04 30.33 -36.44
N ALA A 683 59.01 30.22 -37.29
CA ALA A 683 57.62 30.03 -36.85
C ALA A 683 57.43 28.70 -36.09
N ILE A 684 58.10 27.63 -36.50
CA ILE A 684 58.06 26.33 -35.83
C ILE A 684 58.82 26.40 -34.51
N VAL A 685 59.97 27.09 -34.48
CA VAL A 685 60.77 27.28 -33.26
C VAL A 685 59.97 28.02 -32.18
N LEU A 686 59.31 29.12 -32.55
CA LEU A 686 58.48 29.90 -31.61
C LEU A 686 57.26 29.12 -31.12
N ALA A 687 56.58 28.39 -32.01
CA ALA A 687 55.43 27.56 -31.65
C ALA A 687 55.85 26.40 -30.72
N ALA A 688 57.01 25.78 -30.96
CA ALA A 688 57.54 24.71 -30.14
C ALA A 688 57.91 25.20 -28.73
N GLU A 689 58.56 26.37 -28.63
CA GLU A 689 58.83 26.99 -27.33
C GLU A 689 57.57 27.37 -26.57
N GLN A 690 56.53 27.81 -27.29
CA GLN A 690 55.24 28.12 -26.69
C GLN A 690 54.55 26.85 -26.16
N GLN A 691 54.54 25.75 -26.92
CA GLN A 691 54.03 24.45 -26.45
C GLN A 691 54.83 23.95 -25.23
N ALA A 692 56.16 24.06 -25.26
CA ALA A 692 57.01 23.66 -24.15
C ALA A 692 56.85 24.53 -22.89
N ARG A 693 56.37 25.78 -23.00
CA ARG A 693 56.08 26.66 -21.84
C ARG A 693 54.83 26.26 -21.09
N VAL A 694 53.83 25.76 -21.80
CA VAL A 694 52.51 25.43 -21.22
C VAL A 694 52.34 23.93 -20.95
N TRP A 695 53.29 23.11 -21.40
CA TRP A 695 53.27 21.67 -21.18
C TRP A 695 53.49 21.34 -19.70
N GLN A 696 52.63 20.47 -19.17
CA GLN A 696 52.75 19.88 -17.85
C GLN A 696 52.77 18.35 -18.01
N PRO A 697 53.56 17.62 -17.21
CA PRO A 697 53.58 16.17 -17.27
C PRO A 697 52.24 15.62 -16.76
N THR A 698 51.79 14.49 -17.29
CA THR A 698 50.59 13.78 -16.81
C THR A 698 50.92 13.07 -15.49
N ILE A 699 51.12 13.84 -14.42
CA ILE A 699 51.43 13.30 -13.10
C ILE A 699 50.34 13.70 -12.11
N THR A 700 49.57 12.72 -11.64
CA THR A 700 48.76 12.81 -10.44
C THR A 700 49.70 12.78 -9.24
N HIS A 701 50.03 13.94 -8.69
CA HIS A 701 50.68 14.04 -7.38
C HIS A 701 49.78 14.90 -6.48
N LYS A 702 48.80 14.29 -5.82
CA LYS A 702 48.13 14.91 -4.66
C LYS A 702 49.00 14.62 -3.44
N ARG A 703 49.76 15.62 -2.99
CA ARG A 703 50.43 15.59 -1.67
C ARG A 703 49.41 15.19 -0.60
N ALA A 704 49.82 14.37 0.37
CA ALA A 704 48.99 13.94 1.49
C ALA A 704 48.25 15.11 2.16
N ILE A 705 46.92 15.04 2.15
CA ILE A 705 46.06 16.02 2.83
C ILE A 705 45.83 15.51 4.25
N HIS A 706 46.19 16.32 5.23
CA HIS A 706 45.86 16.08 6.62
C HIS A 706 44.72 17.01 7.04
N LEU A 707 43.61 16.44 7.50
CA LEU A 707 42.44 17.13 7.99
C LEU A 707 42.47 17.22 9.51
N GLU A 708 42.20 18.41 10.04
CA GLU A 708 41.96 18.63 11.47
C GLU A 708 40.60 19.29 11.64
N ILE A 709 39.95 19.06 12.78
CA ILE A 709 38.68 19.69 13.14
C ILE A 709 38.81 20.50 14.43
N GLY A 710 37.95 21.50 14.58
CA GLY A 710 37.63 22.12 15.87
C GLY A 710 36.19 21.78 16.22
N ILE A 711 35.92 21.42 17.49
CA ILE A 711 34.56 21.14 17.97
C ILE A 711 34.23 22.01 19.18
N GLY A 712 33.10 22.71 19.13
CA GLY A 712 32.55 23.49 20.24
C GLY A 712 31.20 22.92 20.70
N ILE A 713 31.08 22.57 21.99
CA ILE A 713 29.85 22.06 22.59
C ILE A 713 29.39 22.97 23.72
N ASN A 714 28.12 23.34 23.72
CA ASN A 714 27.50 24.02 24.85
C ASN A 714 26.09 23.52 25.08
N THR A 715 25.73 23.39 26.36
CA THR A 715 24.40 23.01 26.82
C THR A 715 23.65 24.24 27.32
N GLY A 716 22.39 24.38 26.92
CA GLY A 716 21.51 25.41 27.44
C GLY A 716 20.17 25.53 26.72
N LEU A 717 19.33 26.43 27.24
CA LEU A 717 17.98 26.65 26.73
C LEU A 717 17.97 27.16 25.29
N CYS A 718 17.27 26.42 24.42
CA CYS A 718 17.03 26.71 23.02
C CYS A 718 15.52 26.63 22.71
N VAL A 719 15.09 27.33 21.68
CA VAL A 719 13.78 27.12 21.05
C VAL A 719 13.96 26.17 19.88
N VAL A 720 13.25 25.03 19.90
CA VAL A 720 13.31 24.01 18.85
C VAL A 720 11.94 23.80 18.22
N GLY A 721 11.88 23.70 16.89
CA GLY A 721 10.62 23.53 16.17
C GLY A 721 10.77 23.73 14.67
N ASN A 722 9.65 23.85 13.96
CA ASN A 722 9.67 24.20 12.54
C ASN A 722 10.03 25.69 12.36
N MET A 723 11.29 25.96 12.00
CA MET A 723 11.81 27.30 11.68
C MET A 723 11.78 27.59 10.17
N GLY A 724 11.12 26.72 9.39
CA GLY A 724 10.93 26.86 7.95
C GLY A 724 9.74 27.75 7.58
N SER A 725 9.30 27.65 6.32
CA SER A 725 8.06 28.28 5.85
C SER A 725 6.93 27.25 5.79
N THR A 726 5.69 27.70 5.57
CA THR A 726 4.55 26.80 5.31
C THR A 726 4.77 25.88 4.09
N ARG A 727 5.72 26.20 3.22
CA ARG A 727 6.07 25.42 2.02
C ARG A 727 7.34 24.57 2.16
N ARG A 728 8.19 24.88 3.14
CA ARG A 728 9.47 24.19 3.35
C ARG A 728 9.67 24.01 4.83
N PHE A 729 9.40 22.79 5.29
CA PHE A 729 9.66 22.38 6.65
C PHE A 729 11.17 22.42 6.94
N ASN A 730 11.56 22.93 8.11
CA ASN A 730 12.93 22.90 8.58
C ASN A 730 12.94 22.81 10.11
N TYR A 731 13.24 21.63 10.65
CA TYR A 731 13.29 21.42 12.09
C TYR A 731 14.66 21.86 12.62
N SER A 732 14.70 22.91 13.43
CA SER A 732 15.96 23.57 13.82
C SER A 732 15.89 24.17 15.23
N ALA A 733 17.05 24.42 15.83
CA ALA A 733 17.21 25.04 17.14
C ALA A 733 17.74 26.48 17.03
N MET A 734 17.23 27.39 17.86
CA MET A 734 17.70 28.78 17.98
C MET A 734 17.80 29.20 19.44
N GLY A 735 18.84 29.97 19.78
CA GLY A 735 19.00 30.55 21.11
C GLY A 735 20.42 31.02 21.37
N ASP A 736 20.62 31.65 22.53
CA ASP A 736 21.94 32.07 22.99
C ASP A 736 22.93 30.90 23.08
N ALA A 737 22.45 29.71 23.45
CA ALA A 737 23.27 28.51 23.57
C ALA A 737 23.88 28.09 22.23
N VAL A 738 23.15 28.23 21.11
CA VAL A 738 23.65 27.97 19.75
C VAL A 738 24.80 28.92 19.40
N ASN A 739 24.64 30.21 19.72
CA ASN A 739 25.66 31.23 19.47
C ASN A 739 26.93 30.99 20.31
N LEU A 740 26.79 30.47 21.53
CA LEU A 740 27.92 30.14 22.37
C LEU A 740 28.69 28.94 21.81
N SER A 741 28.02 27.85 21.41
CA SER A 741 28.67 26.68 20.81
C SER A 741 29.54 27.02 19.59
N SER A 742 29.00 27.82 18.65
CA SER A 742 29.75 28.26 17.46
C SER A 742 30.98 29.09 17.81
N ARG A 743 30.95 29.86 18.91
CA ARG A 743 32.13 30.60 19.39
C ARG A 743 33.17 29.69 20.04
N LEU A 744 32.73 28.68 20.80
CA LEU A 744 33.63 27.72 21.43
C LEU A 744 34.42 26.95 20.38
N GLU A 745 33.78 26.57 19.27
CA GLU A 745 34.44 25.97 18.11
C GLU A 745 35.57 26.89 17.60
N GLY A 746 35.27 28.15 17.31
CA GLY A 746 36.28 29.09 16.81
C GLY A 746 37.43 29.37 17.80
N LEU A 747 37.21 29.15 19.10
CA LEU A 747 38.25 29.27 20.13
C LEU A 747 39.22 28.08 20.16
N CYS A 748 38.86 26.92 19.61
CA CYS A 748 39.72 25.74 19.53
C CYS A 748 41.08 26.08 18.91
N LYS A 749 41.08 26.91 17.85
CA LYS A 749 42.30 27.41 17.20
C LYS A 749 43.15 28.30 18.12
N SER A 750 42.52 29.14 18.93
CA SER A 750 43.19 30.11 19.80
C SER A 750 43.82 29.48 21.04
N TYR A 751 43.34 28.30 21.44
CA TYR A 751 43.86 27.54 22.57
C TYR A 751 44.64 26.29 22.16
N GLY A 752 44.65 25.94 20.87
CA GLY A 752 45.39 24.80 20.34
C GLY A 752 44.79 23.43 20.68
N VAL A 753 43.56 23.40 21.19
CA VAL A 753 42.86 22.17 21.60
C VAL A 753 41.79 21.77 20.60
N GLY A 754 41.51 20.48 20.49
CA GLY A 754 40.55 19.97 19.51
C GLY A 754 39.08 20.23 19.85
N ILE A 755 38.70 19.99 21.10
CA ILE A 755 37.32 20.05 21.58
C ILE A 755 37.24 21.02 22.76
N ILE A 756 36.35 22.02 22.67
CA ILE A 756 36.03 22.92 23.77
C ILE A 756 34.56 22.74 24.18
N ILE A 757 34.34 22.58 25.48
CA ILE A 757 33.01 22.46 26.09
C ILE A 757 32.76 23.61 27.07
N SER A 758 31.50 24.01 27.23
CA SER A 758 31.09 24.99 28.25
C SER A 758 31.04 24.37 29.65
N GLU A 759 31.02 25.23 30.67
CA GLU A 759 30.84 24.82 32.07
C GLU A 759 29.58 23.96 32.30
N ILE A 760 28.46 24.30 31.68
CA ILE A 760 27.22 23.52 31.83
C ILE A 760 27.38 22.12 31.23
N THR A 761 28.06 22.00 30.08
CA THR A 761 28.33 20.69 29.47
C THR A 761 29.33 19.89 30.29
N HIS A 762 30.38 20.54 30.81
CA HIS A 762 31.36 19.94 31.72
C HIS A 762 30.69 19.33 32.95
N ASP A 763 29.79 20.06 33.60
CA ASP A 763 29.08 19.61 34.79
C ASP A 763 28.15 18.40 34.50
N ALA A 764 27.79 18.19 33.24
CA ALA A 764 27.01 17.03 32.79
C ALA A 764 27.88 15.77 32.54
N VAL A 765 29.22 15.89 32.52
CA VAL A 765 30.18 14.78 32.29
C VAL A 765 31.34 14.78 33.30
N PRO A 766 31.07 14.70 34.62
CA PRO A 766 32.12 14.76 35.64
C PRO A 766 33.10 13.58 35.60
N ASP A 767 32.75 12.50 34.91
CA ASP A 767 33.54 11.30 34.68
C ASP A 767 34.56 11.44 33.53
N PHE A 768 34.46 12.49 32.70
CA PHE A 768 35.31 12.64 31.52
C PHE A 768 36.61 13.39 31.84
N ALA A 769 37.65 13.15 31.03
CA ALA A 769 38.93 13.82 31.19
C ALA A 769 38.86 15.24 30.63
N THR A 770 38.52 16.21 31.47
CA THR A 770 38.40 17.63 31.11
C THR A 770 39.49 18.47 31.77
N ILE A 771 39.87 19.59 31.15
CA ILE A 771 40.82 20.55 31.74
C ILE A 771 40.32 21.98 31.55
N GLU A 772 40.32 22.81 32.59
CA GLU A 772 39.92 24.20 32.47
C GLU A 772 40.92 24.94 31.56
N LEU A 773 40.45 25.64 30.52
CA LEU A 773 41.35 26.30 29.56
C LEU A 773 41.52 27.78 29.87
N ASP A 774 40.40 28.48 30.11
CA ASP A 774 40.38 29.91 30.37
C ASP A 774 38.99 30.35 30.90
N LEU A 775 38.91 31.61 31.33
CA LEU A 775 37.68 32.28 31.71
C LEU A 775 37.39 33.40 30.69
N ILE A 776 36.35 33.25 29.89
CA ILE A 776 36.08 34.16 28.74
C ILE A 776 34.85 35.05 28.96
N ALA A 777 34.92 36.31 28.52
CA ALA A 777 33.76 37.20 28.51
C ALA A 777 32.85 36.91 27.31
N VAL A 778 31.56 36.67 27.55
CA VAL A 778 30.58 36.50 26.47
C VAL A 778 30.09 37.87 26.01
N LYS A 779 30.39 38.24 24.76
CA LYS A 779 29.89 39.48 24.14
C LYS A 779 28.36 39.56 24.26
N GLY A 780 27.86 40.52 25.05
CA GLY A 780 26.43 40.74 25.33
C GLY A 780 25.93 40.30 26.71
N LYS A 781 26.76 39.63 27.53
CA LYS A 781 26.45 39.28 28.94
C LYS A 781 27.52 39.85 29.88
N ARG A 782 27.15 40.06 31.16
CA ARG A 782 28.07 40.56 32.22
C ARG A 782 28.86 39.46 32.92
N GLU A 783 28.53 38.20 32.67
CA GLU A 783 29.10 37.04 33.35
C GLU A 783 30.13 36.36 32.45
N ALA A 784 31.30 36.06 33.02
CA ALA A 784 32.33 35.30 32.36
C ALA A 784 32.00 33.81 32.40
N VAL A 785 32.34 33.08 31.34
CA VAL A 785 32.06 31.65 31.19
C VAL A 785 33.38 30.91 31.22
N LYS A 786 33.46 29.88 32.07
CA LYS A 786 34.58 28.94 32.04
C LYS A 786 34.45 28.02 30.83
N ILE A 787 35.59 27.80 30.17
CA ILE A 787 35.68 26.86 29.06
C ILE A 787 36.65 25.75 29.41
N TYR A 788 36.30 24.53 29.01
CA TYR A 788 37.07 23.33 29.30
C TYR A 788 37.47 22.63 28.01
N GLY A 789 38.66 22.06 27.98
CA GLY A 789 39.13 21.18 26.92
C GLY A 789 38.71 19.76 27.24
N LEU A 790 38.01 19.10 26.32
CA LEU A 790 37.70 17.67 26.46
C LEU A 790 38.88 16.87 25.89
N MET A 791 39.59 16.16 26.77
CA MET A 791 40.84 15.45 26.45
C MET A 791 40.63 13.95 26.24
N GLY A 792 39.57 13.38 26.82
CA GLY A 792 39.28 11.95 26.76
C GLY A 792 38.07 11.56 27.59
N MET A 793 37.73 10.27 27.57
CA MET A 793 36.64 9.70 28.34
C MET A 793 37.14 9.25 29.73
N GLU A 794 36.32 8.47 30.44
CA GLU A 794 36.58 7.97 31.80
C GLU A 794 37.90 7.17 31.93
N ASP A 795 38.30 6.48 30.87
CA ASP A 795 39.54 5.71 30.81
C ASP A 795 40.78 6.59 30.96
N LEU A 796 40.82 7.73 30.27
CA LEU A 796 41.91 8.71 30.38
C LEU A 796 41.86 9.46 31.71
N ALA A 797 40.65 9.82 32.17
CA ALA A 797 40.45 10.60 33.39
C ALA A 797 41.05 9.92 34.63
N ASN A 798 40.99 8.59 34.65
CA ASN A 798 41.49 7.77 35.75
C ASN A 798 42.99 7.43 35.67
N THR A 799 43.71 7.90 34.65
CA THR A 799 45.16 7.66 34.56
C THR A 799 45.94 8.54 35.54
N GLU A 800 46.96 7.99 36.19
CA GLU A 800 47.81 8.73 37.14
C GLU A 800 48.48 9.95 36.48
N ALA A 801 48.82 9.83 35.19
CA ALA A 801 49.37 10.92 34.39
C ALA A 801 48.39 12.09 34.24
N PHE A 802 47.12 11.81 33.92
CA PHE A 802 46.10 12.85 33.75
C PHE A 802 45.71 13.49 35.09
N ILE A 803 45.56 12.69 36.16
CA ILE A 803 45.29 13.21 37.51
C ILE A 803 46.38 14.18 37.96
N THR A 804 47.64 13.83 37.71
CA THR A 804 48.79 14.69 38.03
C THR A 804 48.77 15.97 37.20
N LEU A 805 48.56 15.85 35.88
CA LEU A 805 48.44 17.00 34.97
C LEU A 805 47.32 17.95 35.41
N HIS A 806 46.12 17.42 35.68
CA HIS A 806 44.96 18.19 36.10
C HIS A 806 45.24 18.99 37.37
N ALA A 807 45.79 18.35 38.41
CA ALA A 807 46.13 19.02 39.67
C ALA A 807 47.17 20.13 39.48
N ARG A 808 48.16 19.93 38.58
CA ARG A 808 49.19 20.92 38.27
C ARG A 808 48.65 22.08 37.43
N HIS A 809 47.75 21.78 36.50
CA HIS A 809 47.09 22.78 35.65
C HIS A 809 46.19 23.71 36.47
N GLU A 810 45.40 23.16 37.40
CA GLU A 810 44.60 23.95 38.33
C GLU A 810 45.46 24.89 39.19
N ALA A 811 46.58 24.38 39.72
CA ALA A 811 47.54 25.20 40.46
C ALA A 811 48.15 26.31 39.58
N MET A 812 48.40 26.01 38.31
CA MET A 812 48.92 26.98 37.33
C MET A 812 47.92 28.12 37.09
N LEU A 813 46.67 27.81 36.80
CA LEU A 813 45.62 28.82 36.58
C LEU A 813 45.38 29.64 37.84
N ALA A 814 45.40 29.01 39.02
CA ALA A 814 45.30 29.72 40.29
C ALA A 814 46.48 30.67 40.51
N ALA A 815 47.72 30.27 40.21
CA ALA A 815 48.90 31.13 40.30
C ALA A 815 48.82 32.30 39.31
N TYR A 816 48.39 32.03 38.07
CA TYR A 816 48.19 33.03 37.03
C TYR A 816 47.14 34.09 37.44
N ARG A 817 45.96 33.67 37.91
CA ARG A 817 44.89 34.58 38.36
C ARG A 817 45.27 35.39 39.60
N ASN A 818 46.09 34.81 40.47
CA ASN A 818 46.64 35.50 41.65
C ASN A 818 47.87 36.37 41.35
N ARG A 819 48.25 36.55 40.07
CA ARG A 819 49.39 37.37 39.62
C ARG A 819 50.76 36.89 40.12
N LYS A 820 50.90 35.59 40.38
CA LYS A 820 52.16 34.97 40.79
C LYS A 820 52.92 34.44 39.56
N TRP A 821 53.48 35.35 38.78
CA TRP A 821 54.05 35.07 37.45
C TRP A 821 55.16 34.02 37.43
N ASP A 822 56.09 34.07 38.39
CA ASP A 822 57.19 33.10 38.49
C ASP A 822 56.68 31.69 38.85
N GLU A 823 55.70 31.61 39.76
CA GLU A 823 55.06 30.35 40.16
C GLU A 823 54.25 29.76 38.99
N ALA A 824 53.52 30.61 38.26
CA ALA A 824 52.77 30.21 37.06
C ALA A 824 53.72 29.68 35.97
N ARG A 825 54.85 30.35 35.67
CA ARG A 825 55.84 29.86 34.68
C ARG A 825 56.41 28.51 35.03
N ARG A 826 56.82 28.31 36.29
CA ARG A 826 57.34 27.01 36.75
C ARG A 826 56.28 25.90 36.57
N LEU A 827 55.04 26.17 36.97
CA LEU A 827 53.94 25.22 36.82
C LEU A 827 53.59 24.97 35.35
N ILE A 828 53.71 25.96 34.47
CA ILE A 828 53.55 25.78 33.03
C ILE A 828 54.62 24.81 32.49
N ASP A 829 55.89 24.98 32.87
CA ASP A 829 56.96 24.07 32.43
C ASP A 829 56.76 22.63 32.96
N GLU A 830 56.29 22.49 34.21
CA GLU A 830 55.91 21.20 34.80
C GLU A 830 54.75 20.55 34.03
N CYS A 831 53.74 21.32 33.63
CA CYS A 831 52.59 20.78 32.89
C CYS A 831 52.94 20.45 31.44
N ALA A 832 53.76 21.26 30.78
CA ALA A 832 54.22 21.02 29.41
C ALA A 832 55.05 19.73 29.31
N ALA A 833 55.82 19.38 30.34
CA ALA A 833 56.56 18.12 30.41
C ALA A 833 55.67 16.88 30.61
N LEU A 834 54.42 17.05 31.07
CA LEU A 834 53.49 15.96 31.34
C LEU A 834 52.58 15.65 30.16
N ASN A 835 52.33 16.62 29.26
CA ASN A 835 51.45 16.42 28.11
C ASN A 835 51.76 17.41 26.98
N ASP A 836 52.22 16.87 25.85
CA ASP A 836 52.56 17.63 24.65
C ASP A 836 51.34 18.24 23.96
N ALA A 837 50.13 17.70 24.16
CA ALA A 837 48.91 18.16 23.50
C ALA A 837 48.46 19.58 23.93
N LEU A 838 48.98 20.10 25.05
CA LEU A 838 48.65 21.42 25.59
C LEU A 838 49.79 22.44 25.43
N GLU A 839 50.86 22.10 24.69
CA GLU A 839 52.02 22.97 24.49
C GLU A 839 51.62 24.37 24.00
N TYR A 840 50.73 24.45 22.99
CA TYR A 840 50.26 25.72 22.44
C TYR A 840 49.51 26.58 23.47
N LEU A 841 48.71 25.96 24.34
CA LEU A 841 48.00 26.62 25.43
C LEU A 841 49.00 27.25 26.41
N TYR A 842 50.00 26.46 26.80
CA TYR A 842 51.05 26.86 27.73
C TYR A 842 51.94 27.98 27.17
N ASP A 843 52.32 27.92 25.90
CA ASP A 843 53.04 28.99 25.22
C ASP A 843 52.21 30.28 25.12
N THR A 844 50.90 30.14 24.95
CA THR A 844 49.98 31.28 24.97
C THR A 844 49.96 31.94 26.34
N TYR A 845 49.88 31.16 27.43
CA TYR A 845 49.98 31.68 28.79
C TYR A 845 51.35 32.30 29.10
N LYS A 846 52.46 31.70 28.65
CA LYS A 846 53.81 32.30 28.79
C LYS A 846 53.90 33.67 28.12
N ARG A 847 53.40 33.79 26.88
CA ARG A 847 53.35 35.06 26.15
C ARG A 847 52.51 36.10 26.89
N ARG A 848 51.33 35.71 27.40
CA ARG A 848 50.46 36.60 28.19
C ARG A 848 51.14 37.09 29.46
N ILE A 849 51.78 36.20 30.22
CA ILE A 849 52.54 36.57 31.42
C ILE A 849 53.64 37.58 31.06
N GLY A 850 54.35 37.38 29.95
CA GLY A 850 55.34 38.34 29.46
C GLY A 850 54.76 39.73 29.16
N VAL A 851 53.54 39.80 28.61
CA VAL A 851 52.83 41.08 28.41
C VAL A 851 52.44 41.72 29.75
N TYR A 852 51.86 40.95 30.67
CA TYR A 852 51.41 41.46 31.98
C TYR A 852 52.55 41.86 32.93
N GLU A 853 53.77 41.40 32.70
CA GLU A 853 54.95 41.92 33.39
C GLU A 853 55.35 43.32 32.89
N THR A 854 55.08 43.62 31.62
CA THR A 854 55.36 44.92 31.01
C THR A 854 54.21 45.93 31.18
N ASP A 855 52.97 45.44 31.24
CA ASP A 855 51.74 46.22 31.41
C ASP A 855 50.79 45.47 32.39
N PRO A 856 50.94 45.66 33.71
CA PRO A 856 50.24 44.85 34.70
C PRO A 856 48.73 45.12 34.71
N PRO A 857 47.90 44.07 34.86
CA PRO A 857 46.45 44.23 34.90
C PRO A 857 46.00 45.01 36.16
N PRO A 858 44.84 45.70 36.11
CA PRO A 858 44.30 46.46 37.24
C PRO A 858 44.21 45.66 38.55
N GLU A 859 44.23 46.33 39.71
CA GLU A 859 44.14 45.65 41.02
C GLU A 859 42.85 44.81 41.20
N ASN A 860 41.79 45.15 40.48
CA ASN A 860 40.50 44.44 40.44
C ASN A 860 40.36 43.47 39.26
N TRP A 861 41.47 43.02 38.67
CA TRP A 861 41.45 42.05 37.57
C TRP A 861 40.83 40.73 38.03
N ASP A 862 39.80 40.31 37.30
CA ASP A 862 38.99 39.13 37.56
C ASP A 862 39.49 37.87 36.81
N GLY A 863 40.61 37.98 36.09
CA GLY A 863 41.17 36.89 35.31
C GLY A 863 40.39 36.59 34.02
N VAL A 864 39.43 37.43 33.65
CA VAL A 864 38.56 37.23 32.47
C VAL A 864 39.24 37.75 31.21
N ARG A 865 39.22 36.94 30.14
CA ARG A 865 39.66 37.33 28.81
C ARG A 865 38.55 38.06 28.06
N THR A 866 38.82 39.28 27.60
CA THR A 866 37.91 40.00 26.70
C THR A 866 38.20 39.68 25.22
N PRO A 867 37.21 39.78 24.31
CA PRO A 867 37.41 39.47 22.88
C PRO A 867 38.45 40.35 22.16
N GLU A 868 38.90 41.42 22.79
CA GLU A 868 39.84 42.41 22.26
C GLU A 868 41.30 42.10 22.66
N GLN A 869 41.52 41.06 23.47
CA GLN A 869 42.80 40.57 24.00
C GLN A 869 43.12 39.15 23.48
#